data_AF-A0A8T0J667-F1
#
_entry.id   AF-A0A8T0J667-F1
#
_cell.length_a   1.000
_cell.length_b   1.000
_cell.length_c   1.000
_cell.angle_alpha   90.00
_cell.angle_beta   90.00
_cell.angle_gamma   90.00
#
_symmetry.space_group_name_H-M   'P 1'
#
loop_
_entity.id
_entity.type
_entity.pdbx_description
1 polymer ?
#
loop_
_entity_poly.entity_id
_entity_poly.type
_entity_poly.pdbx_seq_one_letter_code
_entity_poly.pdbx_strand_id
1 'polypeptide(L)'
;MWSRFEKLKDNITQIASDVLDSQDEDLDGEAGLDEKNNGRLRDSDGEDDDSPEGFPDELGYYKEKGDQRQSDVDAAMMKYAGLLEEKETEVSILREENRLLKEQFLINSTKLDALLNDRNNKVDPSLSHYPQGDQRSIQANEKTNGHVEQLDGDEALVEKAVIEPENVLEDYNNRFSTPETAKLELSSLNGKAAYGSEETVPVFSEAEGNESDYTVKESHEAYSDKESQASRAEDEQVRSLSERLRVSEDVCCSLQTKLEAVSLERDSLSKSLEEVSLEPARLAKELEEVLLERDTVSKKVEEVLLERDALSKKMEEVLLERDALSKRLEEALQEPNILSKKIEEVQQEPDTLSKKMEEVLQERDSLLKKVEEVSIARDKAVQNLGRLRQNLLDMESSTSEKMDNDSILIGDLELRLKTAEDLVGQLQQALAKSQDDLAQANRNNDSKSRDTNDEIQLLKQRLQACSEALESKDMELANLQSALGQYYAESDAQERLESELRAVREMNARLSRDLKIAEGTIDLKSKELETVTKKLGSADALNEEQRLTMHKLQQDVLKLRAALEQSITSLNRMSSDSDFYVDRRIVIKLLVTYFQRHHSREVSSLLLKINITAFFSLHVCCAKDRIISRNILFVVTPSSALVFCQRLKG
;
A
#
# COMPACT_ATOMS: atom_id res chain seq x y z
N MET A 1 15.33 4.65 28.90
CA MET A 1 15.57 4.14 30.26
C MET A 1 16.94 3.47 30.40
N TRP A 2 17.34 2.64 29.44
CA TRP A 2 18.65 1.98 29.36
C TRP A 2 19.88 2.88 29.57
N SER A 3 19.94 4.05 28.92
CA SER A 3 21.07 4.98 29.11
C SER A 3 21.17 5.59 30.52
N ARG A 4 20.08 5.62 31.29
CA ARG A 4 20.10 6.01 32.71
C ARG A 4 20.58 4.87 33.61
N PHE A 5 20.27 3.63 33.25
CA PHE A 5 20.71 2.43 33.96
C PHE A 5 22.21 2.21 33.77
N GLU A 6 22.72 2.48 32.56
CA GLU A 6 24.14 2.41 32.24
C GLU A 6 24.94 3.47 33.01
N LYS A 7 24.44 4.71 33.05
CA LYS A 7 25.02 5.76 33.91
C LYS A 7 24.96 5.45 35.41
N LEU A 8 23.94 4.72 35.86
CA LEU A 8 23.83 4.30 37.25
C LEU A 8 24.82 3.18 37.58
N LYS A 9 24.99 2.23 36.66
CA LYS A 9 25.99 1.16 36.75
C LYS A 9 27.39 1.75 36.77
N ASP A 10 27.70 2.70 35.89
CA ASP A 10 29.02 3.35 35.84
C ASP A 10 29.30 4.14 37.12
N ASN A 11 28.29 4.86 37.66
CA ASN A 11 28.43 5.56 38.94
C ASN A 11 28.66 4.59 40.12
N ILE A 12 27.97 3.45 40.17
CA ILE A 12 28.18 2.44 41.23
C ILE A 12 29.56 1.80 41.11
N THR A 13 30.02 1.58 39.88
CA THR A 13 31.35 1.01 39.61
C THR A 13 32.46 2.00 39.99
N GLN A 14 32.24 3.30 39.73
CA GLN A 14 33.13 4.38 40.16
C GLN A 14 33.19 4.49 41.69
N ILE A 15 32.05 4.44 42.38
CA ILE A 15 31.99 4.47 43.86
C ILE A 15 32.69 3.24 44.46
N ALA A 16 32.55 2.06 43.85
CA ALA A 16 33.22 0.85 44.31
C ALA A 16 34.74 0.95 44.14
N SER A 17 35.22 1.58 43.07
CA SER A 17 36.65 1.85 42.86
C SER A 17 37.19 2.87 43.86
N ASP A 18 36.47 3.97 44.08
CA ASP A 18 36.91 5.04 44.99
C ASP A 18 36.94 4.58 46.48
N VAL A 19 36.11 3.60 46.86
CA VAL A 19 36.12 3.02 48.22
C VAL A 19 37.30 2.05 48.40
N LEU A 20 37.65 1.29 47.37
CA LEU A 20 38.78 0.35 47.41
C LEU A 20 40.12 1.08 47.36
N ASP A 21 40.23 2.19 46.61
CA ASP A 21 41.45 3.01 46.53
C ASP A 21 41.73 3.81 47.83
N SER A 22 40.75 3.89 48.75
CA SER A 22 40.90 4.60 50.03
C SER A 22 41.32 3.71 51.21
N GLN A 23 41.48 2.40 51.02
CA GLN A 23 41.83 1.46 52.08
C GLN A 23 43.28 0.92 52.03
N ASP A 24 44.08 1.32 51.04
CA ASP A 24 45.40 0.73 50.77
C ASP A 24 46.61 1.65 51.06
N GLU A 25 46.45 2.73 51.80
CA GLU A 25 47.61 3.44 52.38
C GLU A 25 47.44 3.63 53.91
N ASP A 26 48.51 3.28 54.63
CA ASP A 26 48.79 3.47 56.06
C ASP A 26 48.41 2.33 57.03
N LEU A 27 49.28 1.31 57.07
CA LEU A 27 49.61 0.59 58.31
C LEU A 27 51.13 0.50 58.45
N ASP A 28 51.71 1.32 59.33
CA ASP A 28 52.94 1.04 60.07
C ASP A 28 53.05 1.97 61.29
N GLY A 29 53.14 1.43 62.51
CA GLY A 29 53.48 2.23 63.70
C GLY A 29 52.99 1.69 65.05
N GLU A 30 53.86 0.91 65.71
CA GLU A 30 53.73 0.36 67.07
C GLU A 30 53.64 1.39 68.22
N ALA A 31 53.12 0.87 69.36
CA ALA A 31 53.37 1.22 70.77
C ALA A 31 52.72 2.51 71.31
N GLY A 32 52.09 2.55 72.48
CA GLY A 32 51.92 1.60 73.58
C GLY A 32 51.48 2.39 74.83
N LEU A 33 50.78 1.71 75.76
CA LEU A 33 50.48 2.12 77.16
C LEU A 33 49.47 3.29 77.29
N ASP A 34 48.51 3.35 78.21
CA ASP A 34 48.28 2.63 79.45
C ASP A 34 46.80 2.84 79.92
N GLU A 35 46.33 1.87 80.70
CA GLU A 35 45.47 2.01 81.88
C GLU A 35 44.10 2.74 81.86
N LYS A 36 43.07 1.91 82.11
CA LYS A 36 42.12 2.01 83.23
C LYS A 36 41.00 3.08 83.20
N ASN A 37 39.78 2.52 83.15
CA ASN A 37 38.79 2.58 84.25
C ASN A 37 37.75 3.73 84.24
N ASN A 38 36.49 3.30 84.07
CA ASN A 38 35.24 3.78 84.69
C ASN A 38 34.97 5.29 84.84
N GLY A 39 33.88 5.71 84.17
CA GLY A 39 32.66 6.11 84.89
C GLY A 39 32.40 7.61 85.16
N ARG A 40 31.27 8.06 84.59
CA ARG A 40 30.28 9.03 85.11
C ARG A 40 30.67 10.50 85.41
N LEU A 41 29.89 11.38 84.77
CA LEU A 41 29.27 12.64 85.26
C LEU A 41 30.20 13.80 85.68
N ARG A 42 30.06 14.95 85.00
CA ARG A 42 29.34 16.15 85.47
C ARG A 42 29.89 17.46 84.85
N ASP A 43 28.97 18.39 84.64
CA ASP A 43 29.09 19.79 84.20
C ASP A 43 30.14 20.65 84.94
N SER A 44 30.80 21.58 84.22
CA SER A 44 30.69 23.05 84.39
C SER A 44 31.81 23.82 83.68
N ASP A 45 31.42 24.81 82.87
CA ASP A 45 31.96 26.16 82.61
C ASP A 45 33.42 26.54 82.91
N GLY A 46 34.04 27.26 81.96
CA GLY A 46 34.88 28.44 82.26
C GLY A 46 36.25 28.57 81.57
N GLU A 47 36.27 29.35 80.47
CA GLU A 47 37.24 30.38 80.03
C GLU A 47 38.76 30.11 79.88
N ASP A 48 39.20 30.36 78.63
CA ASP A 48 40.39 31.07 78.11
C ASP A 48 41.82 30.70 78.58
N ASP A 49 42.62 30.16 77.65
CA ASP A 49 44.01 30.63 77.42
C ASP A 49 44.49 30.35 75.98
N ASP A 50 45.34 31.24 75.52
CA ASP A 50 45.68 31.61 74.14
C ASP A 50 46.87 30.81 73.56
N SER A 51 46.87 30.66 72.22
CA SER A 51 48.00 30.31 71.30
C SER A 51 48.27 28.81 70.96
N PRO A 52 48.81 28.49 69.77
CA PRO A 52 48.82 29.19 68.48
C PRO A 52 48.27 28.36 67.30
N GLU A 53 47.81 29.07 66.27
CA GLU A 53 47.36 28.59 64.96
C GLU A 53 48.19 27.44 64.37
N GLY A 54 47.53 26.41 63.83
CA GLY A 54 48.19 25.53 62.88
C GLY A 54 47.71 24.09 62.70
N PHE A 55 46.50 23.69 63.10
CA PHE A 55 45.93 22.42 62.64
C PHE A 55 44.44 22.59 62.31
N PRO A 56 43.99 22.30 61.08
CA PRO A 56 42.57 22.29 60.78
C PRO A 56 41.93 21.17 61.59
N ASP A 57 40.82 21.48 62.26
CA ASP A 57 40.00 20.52 63.00
C ASP A 57 39.44 19.48 62.01
N GLU A 58 40.24 18.44 61.75
CA GLU A 58 39.94 17.36 60.81
C GLU A 58 38.60 16.70 61.15
N LEU A 59 38.26 16.61 62.44
CA LEU A 59 36.98 16.11 62.89
C LEU A 59 35.82 17.01 62.43
N GLY A 60 35.98 18.33 62.49
CA GLY A 60 35.01 19.29 61.96
C GLY A 60 34.85 19.15 60.45
N TYR A 61 35.96 18.98 59.73
CA TYR A 61 35.96 18.79 58.27
C TYR A 61 35.24 17.50 57.85
N TYR A 62 35.49 16.37 58.52
CA TYR A 62 34.80 15.11 58.20
C TYR A 62 33.33 15.14 58.59
N LYS A 63 32.97 15.83 59.67
CA LYS A 63 31.58 15.99 60.10
C LYS A 63 30.79 16.88 59.15
N GLU A 64 31.35 18.01 58.74
CA GLU A 64 30.75 18.90 57.74
C GLU A 64 30.62 18.21 56.38
N LYS A 65 31.61 17.42 55.96
CA LYS A 65 31.55 16.63 54.73
C LYS A 65 30.55 15.47 54.83
N GLY A 66 30.36 14.90 56.02
CA GLY A 66 29.33 13.92 56.33
C GLY A 66 27.92 14.52 56.25
N ASP A 67 27.72 15.68 56.87
CA ASP A 67 26.46 16.43 56.85
C ASP A 67 26.13 16.92 55.43
N GLN A 68 27.13 17.35 54.66
CA GLN A 68 26.96 17.73 53.26
C GLN A 68 26.57 16.53 52.39
N ARG A 69 27.23 15.38 52.56
CA ARG A 69 26.86 14.13 51.88
C ARG A 69 25.44 13.70 52.24
N GLN A 70 25.06 13.83 53.51
CA GLN A 70 23.71 13.51 53.96
C GLN A 70 22.67 14.45 53.32
N SER A 71 22.96 15.76 53.27
CA SER A 71 22.11 16.74 52.59
C SER A 71 21.99 16.46 51.08
N ASP A 72 23.06 16.04 50.42
CA ASP A 72 23.05 15.70 48.99
C ASP A 72 22.24 14.43 48.72
N VAL A 73 22.32 13.44 49.62
CA VAL A 73 21.50 12.22 49.60
C VAL A 73 20.03 12.55 49.81
N ASP A 74 19.70 13.41 50.78
CA ASP A 74 18.33 13.85 51.05
C ASP A 74 17.75 14.66 49.87
N ALA A 75 18.55 15.52 49.23
CA ALA A 75 18.17 16.25 48.03
C ALA A 75 17.95 15.33 46.82
N ALA A 76 18.78 14.31 46.66
CA ALA A 76 18.59 13.28 45.63
C ALA A 76 17.32 12.47 45.88
N MET A 77 17.05 12.08 47.13
CA MET A 77 15.82 11.38 47.51
C MET A 77 14.57 12.23 47.23
N MET A 78 14.57 13.52 47.57
CA MET A 78 13.50 14.45 47.21
C MET A 78 13.26 14.51 45.70
N LYS A 79 14.34 14.53 44.91
CA LYS A 79 14.26 14.56 43.44
C LYS A 79 13.71 13.26 42.86
N TYR A 80 14.12 12.11 43.40
CA TYR A 80 13.59 10.81 42.97
C TYR A 80 12.14 10.61 43.40
N ALA A 81 11.75 11.09 44.58
CA ALA A 81 10.36 11.06 45.04
C ALA A 81 9.44 11.88 44.12
N GLY A 82 9.84 13.10 43.73
CA GLY A 82 9.09 13.90 42.77
C GLY A 82 9.00 13.26 41.38
N LEU A 83 10.08 12.61 40.93
CA LEU A 83 10.07 11.89 39.64
C LEU A 83 9.17 10.64 39.67
N LEU A 84 9.10 9.97 40.82
CA LEU A 84 8.22 8.83 41.03
C LEU A 84 6.75 9.28 41.00
N GLU A 85 6.40 10.36 41.69
CA GLU A 85 5.06 10.94 41.68
C GLU A 85 4.65 11.37 40.26
N GLU A 86 5.55 12.02 39.51
CA GLU A 86 5.31 12.35 38.10
C GLU A 86 5.02 11.09 37.26
N LYS A 87 5.80 10.03 37.43
CA LYS A 87 5.60 8.77 36.70
C LYS A 87 4.30 8.06 37.10
N GLU A 88 3.92 8.10 38.38
CA GLU A 88 2.64 7.58 38.84
C GLU A 88 1.46 8.35 38.22
N THR A 89 1.55 9.67 38.08
CA THR A 89 0.50 10.45 37.39
C THR A 89 0.42 10.12 35.90
N GLU A 90 1.55 9.95 35.22
CA GLU A 90 1.61 9.56 33.80
C GLU A 90 0.99 8.17 33.58
N VAL A 91 1.33 7.20 34.44
CA VAL A 91 0.72 5.86 34.40
C VAL A 91 -0.78 5.93 34.68
N SER A 92 -1.23 6.81 35.58
CA SER A 92 -2.67 6.99 35.85
C SER A 92 -3.41 7.55 34.64
N ILE A 93 -2.83 8.51 33.91
CA ILE A 93 -3.41 9.05 32.68
C ILE A 93 -3.50 7.95 31.62
N LEU A 94 -2.41 7.21 31.38
CA LEU A 94 -2.39 6.12 30.41
C LEU A 94 -3.38 4.99 30.74
N ARG A 95 -3.61 4.70 32.03
CA ARG A 95 -4.64 3.73 32.45
C ARG A 95 -6.04 4.22 32.10
N GLU A 96 -6.33 5.51 32.27
CA GLU A 96 -7.63 6.08 31.94
C GLU A 96 -7.85 6.16 30.42
N GLU A 97 -6.83 6.51 29.65
CA GLU A 97 -6.89 6.45 28.18
C GLU A 97 -7.15 5.02 27.68
N ASN A 98 -6.47 4.03 28.24
CA ASN A 98 -6.72 2.62 27.91
C ASN A 98 -8.13 2.17 28.30
N ARG A 99 -8.69 2.70 29.39
CA ARG A 99 -10.09 2.46 29.79
C ARG A 99 -11.05 3.03 28.75
N LEU A 100 -10.83 4.28 28.32
CA LEU A 100 -11.65 4.95 27.31
C LEU A 100 -11.56 4.27 25.95
N LEU A 101 -10.38 3.83 25.53
CA LEU A 101 -10.18 3.08 24.28
C LEU A 101 -10.93 1.74 24.30
N LYS A 102 -10.90 1.01 25.42
CA LYS A 102 -11.68 -0.23 25.60
C LYS A 102 -13.19 0.04 25.51
N GLU A 103 -13.66 1.13 26.11
CA GLU A 103 -15.07 1.53 26.06
C GLU A 103 -15.49 1.91 24.63
N GLN A 104 -14.66 2.65 23.91
CA GLN A 104 -14.89 2.96 22.48
C GLN A 104 -14.90 1.70 21.61
N PHE A 105 -14.00 0.75 21.86
CA PHE A 105 -13.98 -0.52 21.15
C PHE A 105 -15.27 -1.31 21.36
N LEU A 106 -15.78 -1.36 22.60
CA LEU A 106 -17.03 -2.04 22.90
C LEU A 106 -18.25 -1.36 22.26
N ILE A 107 -18.28 -0.02 22.23
CA ILE A 107 -19.32 0.75 21.53
C ILE A 107 -19.24 0.51 20.01
N ASN A 108 -18.05 0.42 19.44
CA ASN A 108 -17.88 0.16 18.01
C ASN A 108 -18.24 -1.29 17.65
N SER A 109 -17.92 -2.26 18.52
CA SER A 109 -18.36 -3.65 18.39
C SER A 109 -19.89 -3.76 18.41
N THR A 110 -20.55 -3.14 19.39
CA THR A 110 -22.01 -3.18 19.50
C THR A 110 -22.71 -2.44 18.34
N LYS A 111 -22.13 -1.35 17.82
CA LYS A 111 -22.60 -0.70 16.58
C LYS A 111 -22.43 -1.61 15.35
N LEU A 112 -21.32 -2.34 15.27
CA LEU A 112 -21.08 -3.30 14.19
C LEU A 112 -22.09 -4.46 14.25
N ASP A 113 -22.35 -4.99 15.44
CA ASP A 113 -23.34 -6.05 15.67
C ASP A 113 -24.77 -5.58 15.36
N ALA A 114 -25.11 -4.33 15.69
CA ALA A 114 -26.38 -3.72 15.32
C ALA A 114 -26.54 -3.58 13.79
N LEU A 115 -25.48 -3.17 13.07
CA LEU A 115 -25.49 -3.09 11.61
C LEU A 115 -25.59 -4.45 10.92
N LEU A 116 -25.00 -5.49 11.52
CA LEU A 116 -25.11 -6.87 11.02
C LEU A 116 -26.53 -7.43 11.23
N ASN A 117 -27.17 -7.13 12.37
CA ASN A 117 -28.56 -7.52 12.61
C ASN A 117 -29.56 -6.75 11.73
N ASP A 118 -29.30 -5.48 11.41
CA ASP A 118 -30.15 -4.68 10.53
C ASP A 118 -30.05 -5.12 9.05
N ARG A 119 -28.90 -5.68 8.65
CA ARG A 119 -28.74 -6.38 7.35
C ARG A 119 -29.50 -7.71 7.30
N ASN A 120 -29.58 -8.44 8.40
CA ASN A 120 -30.30 -9.73 8.46
C ASN A 120 -31.84 -9.58 8.49
N ASN A 121 -32.37 -8.44 8.93
CA ASN A 121 -33.81 -8.17 8.95
C ASN A 121 -34.39 -7.60 7.64
N LYS A 122 -33.57 -7.42 6.59
CA LYS A 122 -33.98 -6.86 5.29
C LYS A 122 -33.95 -7.86 4.12
N VAL A 123 -33.83 -9.16 4.40
CA VAL A 123 -33.87 -10.22 3.38
C VAL A 123 -35.20 -10.97 3.47
N ASP A 124 -35.95 -10.95 2.37
CA ASP A 124 -37.24 -11.63 2.20
C ASP A 124 -37.16 -13.15 2.48
N PRO A 125 -38.15 -13.75 3.16
CA PRO A 125 -38.13 -15.15 3.55
C PRO A 125 -38.69 -16.06 2.45
N SER A 126 -37.85 -16.51 1.52
CA SER A 126 -38.23 -17.61 0.62
C SER A 126 -37.04 -18.30 -0.07
N LEU A 127 -36.34 -19.16 0.66
CA LEU A 127 -35.97 -20.52 0.20
C LEU A 127 -35.25 -21.27 1.33
N SER A 128 -35.92 -22.28 1.90
CA SER A 128 -35.35 -23.20 2.88
C SER A 128 -34.79 -24.44 2.18
N HIS A 129 -33.48 -24.64 2.21
CA HIS A 129 -32.90 -25.98 2.32
C HIS A 129 -31.39 -25.93 2.61
N TYR A 130 -30.99 -26.20 3.85
CA TYR A 130 -29.72 -26.89 4.14
C TYR A 130 -29.88 -27.70 5.45
N PRO A 131 -29.32 -28.92 5.52
CA PRO A 131 -29.55 -29.83 6.62
C PRO A 131 -28.57 -29.59 7.78
N GLN A 132 -29.16 -29.46 8.96
CA GLN A 132 -28.79 -30.05 10.24
C GLN A 132 -27.43 -30.76 10.34
N GLY A 133 -26.53 -30.21 11.16
CA GLY A 133 -25.29 -30.83 11.62
C GLY A 133 -24.83 -30.26 12.95
N ASP A 134 -25.12 -31.01 14.02
CA ASP A 134 -24.47 -31.08 15.32
C ASP A 134 -24.32 -29.83 16.22
N GLN A 135 -25.29 -29.75 17.14
CA GLN A 135 -25.14 -29.14 18.46
C GLN A 135 -24.13 -29.95 19.29
N ARG A 136 -23.02 -29.31 19.68
CA ARG A 136 -22.39 -29.58 20.98
C ARG A 136 -22.22 -28.28 21.75
N SER A 137 -23.04 -28.19 22.79
CA SER A 137 -23.00 -27.21 23.86
C SER A 137 -21.65 -27.17 24.54
N ILE A 138 -21.11 -25.97 24.78
CA ILE A 138 -20.26 -25.72 25.94
C ILE A 138 -20.94 -24.62 26.76
N GLN A 139 -21.34 -25.05 27.94
CA GLN A 139 -22.01 -24.27 28.97
C GLN A 139 -21.07 -23.19 29.49
N ALA A 140 -21.67 -22.02 29.71
CA ALA A 140 -21.19 -21.04 30.66
C ALA A 140 -20.91 -21.70 32.02
N ASN A 141 -19.75 -21.44 32.58
CA ASN A 141 -19.46 -21.67 33.97
C ASN A 141 -18.88 -20.39 34.54
N GLU A 142 -19.78 -19.52 35.00
CA GLU A 142 -19.49 -18.54 36.04
C GLU A 142 -19.29 -19.32 37.35
N LYS A 143 -18.09 -19.22 37.94
CA LYS A 143 -17.89 -19.35 39.39
C LYS A 143 -16.60 -18.66 39.79
N THR A 144 -16.81 -17.49 40.39
CA THR A 144 -16.05 -16.84 41.46
C THR A 144 -14.99 -17.72 42.15
N ASN A 145 -13.74 -17.25 42.19
CA ASN A 145 -13.04 -17.06 43.45
C ASN A 145 -11.84 -16.12 43.27
N GLY A 146 -11.73 -15.13 44.16
CA GLY A 146 -10.66 -14.15 44.17
C GLY A 146 -9.38 -14.67 44.80
N HIS A 147 -8.25 -14.25 44.24
CA HIS A 147 -7.08 -13.87 45.02
C HIS A 147 -6.38 -12.68 44.35
N VAL A 148 -5.85 -11.85 45.22
CA VAL A 148 -5.24 -10.53 45.03
C VAL A 148 -3.78 -10.67 44.56
N GLU A 149 -3.20 -9.56 44.06
CA GLU A 149 -1.77 -9.32 43.71
C GLU A 149 -1.30 -9.93 42.37
N GLN A 150 -0.46 -9.29 41.54
CA GLN A 150 0.34 -8.06 41.63
C GLN A 150 0.75 -7.70 40.19
N LEU A 151 1.00 -6.41 39.96
CA LEU A 151 1.64 -5.91 38.73
C LEU A 151 3.13 -6.30 38.71
N ASP A 152 3.64 -6.60 37.53
CA ASP A 152 4.97 -6.29 36.96
C ASP A 152 5.01 -7.02 35.61
N GLY A 153 5.43 -6.49 34.48
CA GLY A 153 6.49 -5.52 34.20
C GLY A 153 7.21 -6.09 32.97
N ASP A 154 7.20 -5.35 31.87
CA ASP A 154 7.75 -5.75 30.57
C ASP A 154 9.26 -6.06 30.63
N GLU A 155 9.78 -6.95 29.78
CA GLU A 155 10.60 -6.54 28.62
C GLU A 155 11.19 -7.69 27.81
N ALA A 156 11.41 -7.34 26.54
CA ALA A 156 11.83 -8.13 25.39
C ALA A 156 13.21 -8.79 25.51
N LEU A 157 13.26 -10.03 25.02
CA LEU A 157 14.47 -10.75 24.66
C LEU A 157 14.96 -10.29 23.28
N VAL A 158 16.20 -9.80 23.21
CA VAL A 158 16.96 -9.60 21.98
C VAL A 158 17.69 -10.90 21.65
N GLU A 159 17.22 -11.60 20.61
CA GLU A 159 17.85 -12.80 20.08
C GLU A 159 18.98 -12.42 19.12
N LYS A 160 20.21 -12.81 19.48
CA LYS A 160 21.43 -12.58 18.71
C LYS A 160 21.73 -13.86 17.91
N ALA A 161 21.29 -13.92 16.66
CA ALA A 161 21.60 -15.02 15.75
C ALA A 161 23.01 -14.83 15.15
N VAL A 162 23.89 -15.76 15.47
CA VAL A 162 25.19 -15.98 14.85
C VAL A 162 24.97 -16.73 13.54
N ILE A 163 25.43 -16.17 12.42
CA ILE A 163 25.58 -16.89 11.14
C ILE A 163 27.05 -16.81 10.76
N GLU A 164 27.69 -17.98 10.70
CA GLU A 164 29.04 -18.17 10.15
C GLU A 164 29.05 -18.11 8.60
N PRO A 165 30.23 -17.85 7.99
CA PRO A 165 30.34 -17.27 6.66
C PRO A 165 30.52 -18.32 5.56
N GLU A 166 30.02 -18.02 4.37
CA GLU A 166 30.41 -18.73 3.15
C GLU A 166 30.97 -17.74 2.12
N ASN A 167 32.24 -17.96 1.78
CA ASN A 167 33.05 -17.24 0.82
C ASN A 167 32.55 -17.47 -0.62
N VAL A 168 32.34 -16.40 -1.40
CA VAL A 168 32.71 -16.38 -2.83
C VAL A 168 33.25 -14.99 -3.19
N LEU A 169 34.47 -14.99 -3.72
CA LEU A 169 35.24 -13.86 -4.22
C LEU A 169 34.94 -13.61 -5.72
N GLU A 170 35.23 -12.38 -6.18
CA GLU A 170 35.32 -11.90 -7.59
C GLU A 170 33.96 -11.62 -8.26
N ASP A 171 33.69 -10.48 -8.92
CA ASP A 171 34.55 -9.58 -9.68
C ASP A 171 33.78 -8.25 -9.88
N TYR A 172 34.41 -7.10 -9.61
CA TYR A 172 33.94 -5.80 -10.06
C TYR A 172 35.14 -4.97 -10.47
N ASN A 173 35.24 -4.69 -11.78
CA ASN A 173 35.82 -3.43 -12.21
C ASN A 173 35.27 -2.93 -13.55
N ASN A 174 34.93 -1.64 -13.51
CA ASN A 174 34.77 -0.67 -14.60
C ASN A 174 33.54 -0.75 -15.52
N ARG A 175 32.67 0.28 -15.36
CA ARG A 175 32.69 1.46 -16.24
C ARG A 175 31.83 2.61 -15.69
N PHE A 176 32.50 3.71 -15.32
CA PHE A 176 31.91 5.04 -15.24
C PHE A 176 31.74 5.64 -16.64
N SER A 177 30.59 6.26 -16.92
CA SER A 177 30.48 7.60 -17.54
C SER A 177 29.03 8.13 -17.54
N THR A 178 28.89 9.30 -16.91
CA THR A 178 27.92 10.41 -17.09
C THR A 178 26.41 10.20 -16.89
N PRO A 179 25.77 11.03 -16.04
CA PRO A 179 24.41 11.50 -16.24
C PRO A 179 24.38 12.99 -16.60
N GLU A 180 23.70 13.29 -17.70
CA GLU A 180 23.39 14.63 -18.18
C GLU A 180 22.16 15.18 -17.44
N THR A 181 22.20 16.48 -17.19
CA THR A 181 21.34 17.28 -16.33
C THR A 181 19.96 17.57 -16.92
N ALA A 182 18.91 17.47 -16.10
CA ALA A 182 17.68 18.25 -16.27
C ALA A 182 17.20 18.75 -14.91
N LYS A 183 17.60 19.99 -14.59
CA LYS A 183 17.02 20.83 -13.53
C LYS A 183 15.65 21.32 -13.99
N LEU A 184 14.66 21.25 -13.10
CA LEU A 184 13.58 22.25 -13.04
C LEU A 184 13.38 22.64 -11.58
N GLU A 185 13.90 23.83 -11.28
CA GLU A 185 13.79 24.52 -10.00
C GLU A 185 12.38 25.13 -9.88
N LEU A 186 11.70 24.83 -8.77
CA LEU A 186 10.57 25.59 -8.26
C LEU A 186 11.12 26.80 -7.52
N SER A 187 10.78 28.01 -7.98
CA SER A 187 10.97 29.23 -7.20
C SER A 187 9.68 30.04 -7.14
N SER A 188 9.15 30.10 -5.92
CA SER A 188 8.27 31.12 -5.35
C SER A 188 8.47 32.52 -5.94
N LEU A 189 7.38 33.25 -6.19
CA LEU A 189 7.32 34.69 -5.93
C LEU A 189 5.89 35.13 -5.64
N ASN A 190 5.81 35.84 -4.51
CA ASN A 190 4.68 36.43 -3.84
C ASN A 190 4.12 37.63 -4.64
N GLY A 191 2.81 37.89 -4.50
CA GLY A 191 2.07 38.83 -5.35
C GLY A 191 2.19 40.32 -4.99
N LYS A 192 1.61 41.18 -5.85
CA LYS A 192 0.55 42.16 -5.51
C LYS A 192 0.11 42.98 -6.72
N ALA A 193 -1.17 43.33 -6.67
CA ALA A 193 -2.04 44.06 -7.59
C ALA A 193 -1.50 45.40 -8.15
N ALA A 194 -2.01 45.81 -9.33
CA ALA A 194 -2.62 47.13 -9.56
C ALA A 194 -3.32 47.26 -10.93
N TYR A 195 -4.40 48.05 -10.88
CA TYR A 195 -5.30 48.64 -11.89
C TYR A 195 -4.73 49.16 -13.23
N GLY A 196 -5.63 49.26 -14.23
CA GLY A 196 -5.61 50.19 -15.37
C GLY A 196 -5.95 49.51 -16.71
N SER A 197 -7.21 49.48 -17.17
CA SER A 197 -7.91 50.47 -18.04
C SER A 197 -7.32 50.67 -19.44
N GLU A 198 -8.11 50.29 -20.46
CA GLU A 198 -8.28 50.84 -21.83
C GLU A 198 -8.72 49.67 -22.74
N GLU A 199 -10.00 49.57 -23.09
CA GLU A 199 -10.63 50.20 -24.27
C GLU A 199 -10.09 49.63 -25.59
N THR A 200 -10.92 48.82 -26.27
CA THR A 200 -11.27 49.02 -27.70
C THR A 200 -12.34 48.01 -28.14
N VAL A 201 -13.35 48.56 -28.81
CA VAL A 201 -14.52 47.91 -29.43
C VAL A 201 -14.18 47.60 -30.91
N PRO A 202 -14.85 46.62 -31.57
CA PRO A 202 -15.82 46.96 -32.63
C PRO A 202 -17.06 46.02 -32.59
N VAL A 203 -18.30 46.51 -32.45
CA VAL A 203 -19.24 46.99 -33.49
C VAL A 203 -19.47 46.03 -34.65
N PHE A 204 -20.70 45.54 -34.78
CA PHE A 204 -21.59 45.42 -35.98
C PHE A 204 -22.77 44.50 -35.55
N SER A 205 -24.05 44.72 -35.80
CA SER A 205 -24.89 45.84 -36.27
C SER A 205 -26.34 45.38 -36.12
N GLU A 206 -27.22 46.30 -35.77
CA GLU A 206 -28.67 46.12 -35.67
C GLU A 206 -29.31 45.84 -37.04
N ALA A 207 -30.42 45.09 -37.03
CA ALA A 207 -31.46 45.19 -38.05
C ALA A 207 -32.83 45.07 -37.37
N GLU A 208 -33.54 46.20 -37.35
CA GLU A 208 -34.90 46.37 -36.85
C GLU A 208 -35.93 45.61 -37.71
N GLY A 209 -37.03 45.23 -37.08
CA GLY A 209 -38.24 44.77 -37.74
C GLY A 209 -39.41 44.76 -36.75
N ASN A 210 -40.11 45.89 -36.64
CA ASN A 210 -41.34 46.05 -35.87
C ASN A 210 -42.52 45.31 -36.53
N GLU A 211 -43.24 44.45 -35.80
CA GLU A 211 -44.70 44.33 -35.94
C GLU A 211 -45.37 43.51 -34.81
N SER A 212 -46.49 44.04 -34.30
CA SER A 212 -47.57 43.38 -33.53
C SER A 212 -47.34 42.96 -32.06
N ASP A 213 -47.51 43.97 -31.22
CA ASP A 213 -48.43 44.06 -30.06
C ASP A 213 -49.33 42.84 -29.71
N TYR A 214 -49.36 42.52 -28.39
CA TYR A 214 -50.34 41.69 -27.67
C TYR A 214 -50.34 40.14 -27.78
N THR A 215 -49.20 39.44 -27.83
CA THR A 215 -49.09 38.04 -27.28
C THR A 215 -47.69 37.67 -26.75
N VAL A 216 -46.74 38.61 -26.75
CA VAL A 216 -45.29 38.30 -26.64
C VAL A 216 -44.71 38.50 -25.22
N LYS A 217 -45.47 39.06 -24.27
CA LYS A 217 -44.98 39.27 -22.90
C LYS A 217 -44.97 38.00 -22.03
N GLU A 218 -45.98 37.13 -22.16
CA GLU A 218 -46.06 35.87 -21.40
C GLU A 218 -45.04 34.82 -21.90
N SER A 219 -44.67 34.85 -23.18
CA SER A 219 -43.64 33.97 -23.74
C SER A 219 -42.23 34.47 -23.46
N HIS A 220 -41.96 35.79 -23.43
CA HIS A 220 -40.65 36.31 -23.04
C HIS A 220 -40.39 36.23 -21.52
N GLU A 221 -41.39 36.36 -20.65
CA GLU A 221 -41.22 36.07 -19.21
C GLU A 221 -40.94 34.58 -18.97
N ALA A 222 -41.67 33.68 -19.64
CA ALA A 222 -41.42 32.24 -19.51
C ALA A 222 -40.09 31.77 -20.13
N TYR A 223 -39.58 32.44 -21.16
CA TYR A 223 -38.24 32.18 -21.72
C TYR A 223 -37.14 32.79 -20.85
N SER A 224 -37.32 34.01 -20.34
CA SER A 224 -36.39 34.67 -19.41
C SER A 224 -36.28 33.92 -18.08
N ASP A 225 -37.38 33.36 -17.57
CA ASP A 225 -37.39 32.57 -16.33
C ASP A 225 -36.73 31.20 -16.52
N LYS A 226 -36.89 30.57 -17.69
CA LYS A 226 -36.20 29.31 -18.02
C LYS A 226 -34.71 29.51 -18.23
N GLU A 227 -34.30 30.60 -18.86
CA GLU A 227 -32.88 30.97 -19.03
C GLU A 227 -32.26 31.36 -17.67
N SER A 228 -33.02 32.06 -16.81
CA SER A 228 -32.60 32.35 -15.43
C SER A 228 -32.54 31.10 -14.54
N GLN A 229 -33.43 30.12 -14.73
CA GLN A 229 -33.39 28.84 -14.03
C GLN A 229 -32.26 27.95 -14.54
N ALA A 230 -31.98 27.94 -15.84
CA ALA A 230 -30.84 27.23 -16.43
C ALA A 230 -29.51 27.83 -15.95
N SER A 231 -29.37 29.16 -15.98
CA SER A 231 -28.20 29.86 -15.45
C SER A 231 -28.02 29.63 -13.95
N ARG A 232 -29.10 29.61 -13.16
CA ARG A 232 -29.02 29.24 -11.73
C ARG A 232 -28.61 27.78 -11.51
N ALA A 233 -29.08 26.86 -12.33
CA ALA A 233 -28.70 25.45 -12.25
C ALA A 233 -27.24 25.22 -12.65
N GLU A 234 -26.75 25.95 -13.67
CA GLU A 234 -25.35 25.98 -14.06
C GLU A 234 -24.47 26.58 -12.96
N ASP A 235 -24.89 27.70 -12.35
CA ASP A 235 -24.20 28.30 -11.21
C ASP A 235 -24.15 27.36 -9.99
N GLU A 236 -25.23 26.61 -9.73
CA GLU A 236 -25.28 25.60 -8.66
C GLU A 236 -24.31 24.43 -8.94
N GLN A 237 -24.24 23.97 -10.20
CA GLN A 237 -23.28 22.94 -10.60
C GLN A 237 -21.84 23.44 -10.53
N VAL A 238 -21.57 24.68 -10.96
CA VAL A 238 -20.26 25.32 -10.85
C VAL A 238 -19.86 25.48 -9.38
N ARG A 239 -20.79 25.84 -8.50
CA ARG A 239 -20.55 25.94 -7.05
C ARG A 239 -20.23 24.57 -6.44
N SER A 240 -21.00 23.53 -6.80
CA SER A 240 -20.74 22.15 -6.37
C SER A 240 -19.39 21.63 -6.87
N LEU A 241 -19.05 21.88 -8.14
CA LEU A 241 -17.75 21.52 -8.71
C LEU A 241 -16.60 22.25 -8.02
N SER A 242 -16.76 23.54 -7.76
CA SER A 242 -15.76 24.37 -7.06
C SER A 242 -15.55 23.87 -5.63
N GLU A 243 -16.61 23.46 -4.93
CA GLU A 243 -16.50 22.92 -3.58
C GLU A 243 -15.85 21.53 -3.57
N ARG A 244 -16.15 20.66 -4.54
CA ARG A 244 -15.44 19.38 -4.70
C ARG A 244 -13.95 19.58 -5.04
N LEU A 245 -13.63 20.56 -5.88
CA LEU A 245 -12.26 20.90 -6.21
C LEU A 245 -11.51 21.39 -4.96
N ARG A 246 -12.13 22.28 -4.16
CA ARG A 246 -11.55 22.75 -2.90
C ARG A 246 -11.28 21.62 -1.92
N VAL A 247 -12.24 20.71 -1.74
CA VAL A 247 -12.05 19.53 -0.87
C VAL A 247 -10.93 18.63 -1.41
N SER A 248 -10.83 18.45 -2.73
CA SER A 248 -9.73 17.70 -3.34
C SER A 248 -8.37 18.38 -3.12
N GLU A 249 -8.31 19.71 -3.23
CA GLU A 249 -7.10 20.50 -2.97
C GLU A 249 -6.67 20.40 -1.49
N ASP A 250 -7.63 20.47 -0.56
CA ASP A 250 -7.39 20.30 0.88
C ASP A 250 -6.83 18.89 1.19
N VAL A 251 -7.36 17.85 0.54
CA VAL A 251 -6.85 16.48 0.66
C VAL A 251 -5.45 16.36 0.06
N CYS A 252 -5.18 16.97 -1.09
CA CYS A 252 -3.85 17.00 -1.67
C CYS A 252 -2.83 17.70 -0.75
N CYS A 253 -3.20 18.83 -0.12
CA CYS A 253 -2.36 19.50 0.87
C CYS A 253 -2.09 18.62 2.10
N SER A 254 -3.11 17.91 2.59
CA SER A 254 -2.97 16.97 3.71
C SER A 254 -2.06 15.78 3.36
N LEU A 255 -2.14 15.27 2.13
CA LEU A 255 -1.26 14.19 1.69
C LEU A 255 0.17 14.67 1.47
N GLN A 256 0.36 15.89 0.95
CA GLN A 256 1.68 16.48 0.76
C GLN A 256 2.40 16.70 2.10
N THR A 257 1.71 17.24 3.10
CA THR A 257 2.28 17.41 4.45
C THR A 257 2.64 16.07 5.12
N LYS A 258 1.82 15.03 4.92
CA LYS A 258 2.15 13.67 5.39
C LYS A 258 3.36 13.07 4.67
N LEU A 259 3.49 13.30 3.36
CA LEU A 259 4.63 12.81 2.59
C LEU A 259 5.93 13.50 3.01
N GLU A 260 5.89 14.80 3.27
CA GLU A 260 7.04 15.56 3.79
C GLU A 260 7.44 15.07 5.20
N ALA A 261 6.48 14.80 6.08
CA ALA A 261 6.75 14.22 7.41
C ALA A 261 7.42 12.84 7.32
N VAL A 262 6.90 11.94 6.46
CA VAL A 262 7.50 10.62 6.23
C VAL A 262 8.90 10.73 5.61
N SER A 263 9.14 11.71 4.73
CA SER A 263 10.47 11.95 4.18
C SER A 263 11.46 12.37 5.26
N LEU A 264 11.04 13.23 6.21
CA LEU A 264 11.89 13.65 7.32
C LEU A 264 12.18 12.51 8.30
N GLU A 265 11.21 11.65 8.57
CA GLU A 265 11.40 10.44 9.38
C GLU A 265 12.33 9.44 8.70
N ARG A 266 12.22 9.25 7.39
CA ARG A 266 13.15 8.42 6.62
C ARG A 266 14.58 8.97 6.72
N ASP A 267 14.74 10.28 6.59
CA ASP A 267 16.07 10.91 6.63
C ASP A 267 16.69 10.87 8.04
N SER A 268 15.88 10.95 9.10
CA SER A 268 16.35 10.77 10.49
C SER A 268 16.73 9.32 10.78
N LEU A 269 15.92 8.36 10.32
CA LEU A 269 16.24 6.93 10.42
C LEU A 269 17.49 6.56 9.62
N SER A 270 17.68 7.15 8.43
CA SER A 270 18.88 6.94 7.62
C SER A 270 20.15 7.40 8.35
N LYS A 271 20.10 8.52 9.07
CA LYS A 271 21.23 8.99 9.89
C LYS A 271 21.49 8.07 11.07
N SER A 272 20.44 7.63 11.76
CA SER A 272 20.57 6.68 12.88
C SER A 272 21.15 5.33 12.40
N LEU A 273 20.78 4.87 11.21
CA LEU A 273 21.34 3.66 10.61
C LEU A 273 22.83 3.83 10.27
N GLU A 274 23.23 5.00 9.77
CA GLU A 274 24.64 5.32 9.48
C GLU A 274 25.48 5.39 10.76
N GLU A 275 24.94 5.97 11.84
CA GLU A 275 25.58 5.98 13.15
C GLU A 275 25.75 4.57 13.73
N VAL A 276 24.71 3.73 13.69
CA VAL A 276 24.77 2.33 14.13
C VAL A 276 25.73 1.51 13.27
N SER A 277 25.87 1.82 11.97
CA SER A 277 26.83 1.14 11.10
C SER A 277 28.30 1.47 11.43
N LEU A 278 28.58 2.60 12.08
CA LEU A 278 29.93 3.00 12.48
C LEU A 278 30.33 2.47 13.86
N GLU A 279 29.35 2.15 14.71
CA GLU A 279 29.51 1.58 16.04
C GLU A 279 30.33 0.27 16.09
N PRO A 280 30.12 -0.74 15.23
CA PRO A 280 30.93 -1.96 15.25
C PRO A 280 32.40 -1.71 14.89
N ALA A 281 32.69 -0.72 14.03
CA ALA A 281 34.08 -0.35 13.71
C ALA A 281 34.78 0.35 14.89
N ARG A 282 34.02 1.09 15.71
CA ARG A 282 34.52 1.72 16.93
C ARG A 282 34.77 0.69 18.03
N LEU A 283 33.83 -0.22 18.26
CA LEU A 283 33.97 -1.33 19.21
C LEU A 283 35.12 -2.27 18.84
N ALA A 284 35.39 -2.48 17.55
CA ALA A 284 36.53 -3.27 17.10
C ALA A 284 37.89 -2.65 17.50
N LYS A 285 38.01 -1.32 17.45
CA LYS A 285 39.23 -0.62 17.89
C LYS A 285 39.40 -0.70 19.41
N GLU A 286 38.33 -0.50 20.16
CA GLU A 286 38.36 -0.61 21.62
C GLU A 286 38.73 -2.04 22.05
N LEU A 287 38.23 -3.07 21.36
CA LEU A 287 38.62 -4.46 21.62
C LEU A 287 40.10 -4.73 21.32
N GLU A 288 40.66 -4.13 20.26
CA GLU A 288 42.08 -4.26 19.92
C GLU A 288 42.99 -3.60 20.97
N GLU A 289 42.59 -2.44 21.50
CA GLU A 289 43.28 -1.76 22.60
C GLU A 289 43.26 -2.60 23.89
N VAL A 290 42.09 -3.14 24.27
CA VAL A 290 41.96 -4.02 25.45
C VAL A 290 42.80 -5.30 25.31
N LEU A 291 42.92 -5.86 24.11
CA LEU A 291 43.77 -7.03 23.87
C LEU A 291 45.25 -6.70 24.05
N LEU A 292 45.71 -5.53 23.59
CA LEU A 292 47.07 -5.05 23.81
C LEU A 292 47.34 -4.82 25.31
N GLU A 293 46.41 -4.19 26.03
CA GLU A 293 46.53 -4.00 27.48
C GLU A 293 46.61 -5.34 28.21
N ARG A 294 45.75 -6.31 27.87
CA ARG A 294 45.78 -7.66 28.43
C ARG A 294 47.11 -8.36 28.19
N ASP A 295 47.69 -8.23 27.00
CA ASP A 295 49.01 -8.80 26.69
C ASP A 295 50.13 -8.14 27.50
N THR A 296 50.05 -6.83 27.76
CA THR A 296 51.03 -6.13 28.62
C THR A 296 50.90 -6.55 30.08
N VAL A 297 49.68 -6.68 30.60
CA VAL A 297 49.42 -7.16 31.96
C VAL A 297 49.90 -8.61 32.11
N SER A 298 49.64 -9.46 31.13
CA SER A 298 50.11 -10.85 31.13
C SER A 298 51.63 -10.96 31.26
N LYS A 299 52.39 -10.09 30.59
CA LYS A 299 53.85 -10.04 30.72
C LYS A 299 54.31 -9.60 32.12
N LYS A 300 53.65 -8.59 32.70
CA LYS A 300 53.94 -8.13 34.07
C LYS A 300 53.67 -9.23 35.11
N VAL A 301 52.60 -10.00 34.93
CA VAL A 301 52.29 -11.15 35.81
C VAL A 301 53.39 -12.22 35.71
N GLU A 302 53.89 -12.50 34.51
CA GLU A 302 54.98 -13.45 34.30
C GLU A 302 56.29 -12.98 34.96
N GLU A 303 56.61 -11.69 34.89
CA GLU A 303 57.75 -11.10 35.61
C GLU A 303 57.62 -11.22 37.14
N VAL A 304 56.45 -10.91 37.71
CA VAL A 304 56.19 -11.03 39.15
C VAL A 304 56.31 -12.49 39.63
N LEU A 305 55.87 -13.45 38.82
CA LEU A 305 56.01 -14.87 39.14
C LEU A 305 57.49 -15.30 39.21
N LEU A 306 58.33 -14.79 38.31
CA LEU A 306 59.78 -15.05 38.35
C LEU A 306 60.45 -14.42 39.57
N GLU A 307 60.04 -13.21 39.96
CA GLU A 307 60.55 -12.54 41.16
C GLU A 307 60.16 -13.29 42.45
N ARG A 308 58.91 -13.75 42.53
CA ARG A 308 58.43 -14.60 43.63
C ARG A 308 59.28 -15.86 43.77
N ASP A 309 59.57 -16.54 42.66
CA ASP A 309 60.37 -17.77 42.67
C ASP A 309 61.82 -17.51 43.11
N ALA A 310 62.38 -16.36 42.74
CA ALA A 310 63.70 -15.94 43.20
C ALA A 310 63.72 -15.63 44.71
N LEU A 311 62.69 -14.96 45.23
CA LEU A 311 62.53 -14.69 46.67
C LEU A 311 62.34 -15.98 47.48
N SER A 312 61.55 -16.92 46.98
CA SER A 312 61.34 -18.22 47.63
C SER A 312 62.65 -18.99 47.80
N LYS A 313 63.56 -18.96 46.82
CA LYS A 313 64.88 -19.58 46.95
C LYS A 313 65.76 -18.91 48.00
N LYS A 314 65.75 -17.58 48.06
CA LYS A 314 66.50 -16.82 49.09
C LYS A 314 66.01 -17.14 50.51
N MET A 315 64.71 -17.31 50.69
CA MET A 315 64.11 -17.72 51.97
C MET A 315 64.62 -19.10 52.44
N GLU A 316 64.76 -20.05 51.51
CA GLU A 316 65.25 -21.40 51.80
C GLU A 316 66.74 -21.40 52.22
N GLU A 317 67.57 -20.57 51.59
CA GLU A 317 68.99 -20.38 51.96
C GLU A 317 69.15 -19.84 53.40
N VAL A 318 68.35 -18.84 53.79
CA VAL A 318 68.39 -18.24 55.14
C VAL A 318 68.02 -19.25 56.23
N LEU A 319 67.06 -20.15 55.96
CA LEU A 319 66.68 -21.19 56.91
C LEU A 319 67.83 -22.18 57.18
N LEU A 320 68.60 -22.53 56.15
CA LEU A 320 69.76 -23.42 56.30
C LEU A 320 70.90 -22.77 57.11
N GLU A 321 71.14 -21.48 56.92
CA GLU A 321 72.15 -20.74 57.70
C GLU A 321 71.79 -20.66 59.19
N ARG A 322 70.51 -20.40 59.50
CA ARG A 322 69.99 -20.40 60.87
C ARG A 322 70.26 -21.73 61.59
N ASP A 323 69.99 -22.85 60.91
CA ASP A 323 70.16 -24.18 61.49
C ASP A 323 71.64 -24.50 61.77
N ALA A 324 72.54 -24.05 60.90
CA ALA A 324 73.98 -24.18 61.12
C ALA A 324 74.47 -23.37 62.33
N LEU A 325 73.93 -22.17 62.55
CA LEU A 325 74.27 -21.33 63.71
C LEU A 325 73.75 -21.91 65.02
N SER A 326 72.54 -22.47 65.03
CA SER A 326 71.96 -23.10 66.22
C SER A 326 72.81 -24.25 66.74
N LYS A 327 73.41 -25.04 65.84
CA LYS A 327 74.27 -26.18 66.21
C LYS A 327 75.60 -25.75 66.83
N ARG A 328 76.17 -24.62 66.37
CA ARG A 328 77.40 -24.03 66.94
C ARG A 328 77.21 -23.51 68.37
N LEU A 329 76.01 -22.98 68.67
CA LEU A 329 75.69 -22.48 70.01
C LEU A 329 75.62 -23.61 71.04
N GLU A 330 75.15 -24.79 70.62
CA GLU A 330 75.03 -25.98 71.47
C GLU A 330 76.40 -26.60 71.82
N GLU A 331 77.37 -26.52 70.91
CA GLU A 331 78.76 -26.96 71.14
C GLU A 331 79.51 -26.04 72.13
N ALA A 332 79.20 -24.73 72.14
CA ALA A 332 79.84 -23.75 73.02
C ALA A 332 79.40 -23.85 74.50
N LEU A 333 78.29 -24.54 74.79
CA LEU A 333 77.75 -24.69 76.14
C LEU A 333 78.30 -25.92 76.92
N GLN A 334 79.26 -26.67 76.36
CA GLN A 334 79.85 -27.85 77.02
C GLN A 334 81.22 -27.65 77.71
N GLU A 335 81.75 -26.44 77.80
CA GLU A 335 83.01 -26.17 78.52
C GLU A 335 82.79 -25.10 79.60
N PRO A 336 82.48 -25.48 80.87
CA PRO A 336 83.56 -25.66 81.85
C PRO A 336 83.23 -26.62 83.01
N ASN A 337 84.03 -27.67 83.23
CA ASN A 337 84.04 -28.33 84.55
C ASN A 337 85.33 -29.12 84.82
N ILE A 338 86.44 -28.43 85.03
CA ILE A 338 87.62 -29.00 85.70
C ILE A 338 88.18 -27.91 86.62
N LEU A 339 88.49 -28.30 87.86
CA LEU A 339 89.11 -27.53 88.96
C LEU A 339 88.16 -27.04 90.06
N SER A 340 87.61 -27.96 90.87
CA SER A 340 87.38 -27.67 92.29
C SER A 340 87.18 -28.93 93.15
N LYS A 341 88.22 -29.78 93.21
CA LYS A 341 88.35 -30.81 94.27
C LYS A 341 89.82 -31.02 94.60
N LYS A 342 90.35 -30.13 95.44
CA LYS A 342 91.54 -30.37 96.27
C LYS A 342 91.58 -29.24 97.29
N ILE A 343 91.21 -29.55 98.52
CA ILE A 343 91.82 -29.11 99.78
C ILE A 343 90.86 -29.61 100.87
N GLU A 344 91.11 -30.82 101.34
CA GLU A 344 90.66 -31.28 102.63
C GLU A 344 91.75 -32.20 103.20
N GLU A 345 91.86 -32.20 104.52
CA GLU A 345 92.91 -32.79 105.37
C GLU A 345 94.11 -31.84 105.60
N VAL A 346 94.49 -31.48 106.83
CA VAL A 346 94.77 -32.37 107.97
C VAL A 346 94.62 -31.65 109.33
N GLN A 347 94.03 -32.34 110.30
CA GLN A 347 94.09 -32.10 111.76
C GLN A 347 95.35 -32.74 112.38
N GLN A 348 95.93 -32.11 113.42
CA GLN A 348 96.47 -32.79 114.62
C GLN A 348 96.73 -31.78 115.76
N GLU A 349 95.77 -31.72 116.68
CA GLU A 349 95.82 -31.93 118.13
C GLU A 349 97.04 -31.49 119.02
N PRO A 350 96.81 -31.33 120.34
CA PRO A 350 97.16 -30.10 121.03
C PRO A 350 98.08 -30.29 122.25
N ASP A 351 98.81 -29.25 122.63
CA ASP A 351 99.23 -29.01 124.02
C ASP A 351 99.63 -27.53 124.25
N THR A 352 98.89 -26.63 123.62
CA THR A 352 98.85 -25.19 123.96
C THR A 352 97.44 -24.76 124.40
N LEU A 353 96.67 -25.72 124.95
CA LEU A 353 95.26 -25.59 125.34
C LEU A 353 94.97 -24.47 126.35
N SER A 354 95.98 -23.93 127.04
CA SER A 354 95.79 -22.85 127.99
C SER A 354 95.93 -21.44 127.39
N LYS A 355 96.55 -21.28 126.21
CA LYS A 355 96.56 -20.01 125.43
C LYS A 355 95.52 -20.03 124.30
N LYS A 356 95.20 -21.22 123.77
CA LYS A 356 94.12 -21.44 122.81
C LYS A 356 92.74 -21.06 123.35
N MET A 357 92.48 -21.15 124.66
CA MET A 357 91.18 -20.74 125.23
C MET A 357 90.87 -19.24 125.00
N GLU A 358 91.90 -18.38 125.02
CA GLU A 358 91.76 -16.93 124.80
C GLU A 358 91.62 -16.61 123.30
N GLU A 359 92.35 -17.31 122.43
CA GLU A 359 92.20 -17.23 120.95
C GLU A 359 90.86 -17.81 120.49
N VAL A 360 90.36 -18.88 121.12
CA VAL A 360 89.04 -19.49 120.85
C VAL A 360 87.90 -18.52 121.18
N LEU A 361 88.05 -17.65 122.17
CA LEU A 361 87.05 -16.60 122.44
C LEU A 361 87.03 -15.54 121.33
N GLN A 362 88.19 -15.17 120.77
CA GLN A 362 88.26 -14.25 119.63
C GLN A 362 87.82 -14.90 118.31
N GLU A 363 88.14 -16.17 118.08
CA GLU A 363 87.66 -16.95 116.94
C GLU A 363 86.15 -17.19 117.04
N ARG A 364 85.62 -17.47 118.23
CA ARG A 364 84.18 -17.54 118.47
C ARG A 364 83.50 -16.24 118.07
N ASP A 365 84.05 -15.08 118.47
CA ASP A 365 83.46 -13.78 118.14
C ASP A 365 83.58 -13.44 116.64
N SER A 366 84.66 -13.85 115.99
CA SER A 366 84.84 -13.77 114.52
C SER A 366 83.87 -14.70 113.77
N LEU A 367 83.66 -15.91 114.27
CA LEU A 367 82.70 -16.88 113.74
C LEU A 367 81.26 -16.42 113.96
N LEU A 368 80.96 -15.77 115.09
CA LEU A 368 79.65 -15.18 115.36
C LEU A 368 79.30 -14.11 114.32
N LYS A 369 80.25 -13.22 113.99
CA LYS A 369 80.08 -12.24 112.91
C LYS A 369 79.89 -12.89 111.54
N LYS A 370 80.65 -13.95 111.22
CA LYS A 370 80.48 -14.70 109.97
C LYS A 370 79.12 -15.42 109.91
N VAL A 371 78.65 -15.95 111.03
CA VAL A 371 77.32 -16.56 111.14
C VAL A 371 76.22 -15.52 110.96
N GLU A 372 76.39 -14.32 111.52
CA GLU A 372 75.49 -13.17 111.30
C GLU A 372 75.47 -12.75 109.82
N GLU A 373 76.64 -12.60 109.19
CA GLU A 373 76.77 -12.28 107.76
C GLU A 373 76.17 -13.35 106.86
N VAL A 374 76.39 -14.63 107.18
CA VAL A 374 75.77 -15.77 106.49
C VAL A 374 74.26 -15.78 106.72
N SER A 375 73.77 -15.41 107.90
CA SER A 375 72.34 -15.26 108.17
C SER A 375 71.75 -14.14 107.31
N ILE A 376 72.39 -12.98 107.24
CA ILE A 376 71.95 -11.85 106.40
C ILE A 376 71.99 -12.24 104.91
N ALA A 377 73.03 -12.94 104.46
CA ALA A 377 73.14 -13.41 103.08
C ALA A 377 72.07 -14.46 102.75
N ARG A 378 71.80 -15.39 103.68
CA ARG A 378 70.70 -16.35 103.59
C ARG A 378 69.36 -15.63 103.51
N ASP A 379 69.12 -14.64 104.36
CA ASP A 379 67.85 -13.92 104.38
C ASP A 379 67.64 -13.11 103.10
N LYS A 380 68.71 -12.51 102.53
CA LYS A 380 68.68 -11.89 101.20
C LYS A 380 68.42 -12.90 100.09
N ALA A 381 69.04 -14.07 100.14
CA ALA A 381 68.80 -15.14 99.17
C ALA A 381 67.35 -15.65 99.24
N VAL A 382 66.81 -15.81 100.45
CA VAL A 382 65.40 -16.17 100.68
C VAL A 382 64.47 -15.09 100.15
N GLN A 383 64.78 -13.80 100.36
CA GLN A 383 64.01 -12.69 99.77
C GLN A 383 64.08 -12.69 98.24
N ASN A 384 65.24 -12.92 97.64
CA ASN A 384 65.41 -12.99 96.19
C ASN A 384 64.69 -14.21 95.60
N LEU A 385 64.72 -15.36 96.26
CA LEU A 385 63.93 -16.53 95.90
C LEU A 385 62.43 -16.26 96.03
N GLY A 386 62.01 -15.52 97.06
CA GLY A 386 60.62 -15.06 97.21
C GLY A 386 60.17 -14.17 96.06
N ARG A 387 61.00 -13.19 95.65
CA ARG A 387 60.73 -12.34 94.48
C ARG A 387 60.70 -13.12 93.17
N LEU A 388 61.67 -14.02 92.96
CA LEU A 388 61.70 -14.85 91.75
C LEU A 388 60.48 -15.77 91.68
N ARG A 389 60.10 -16.37 92.82
CA ARG A 389 58.87 -17.18 92.92
C ARG A 389 57.62 -16.35 92.60
N GLN A 390 57.54 -15.11 93.09
CA GLN A 390 56.42 -14.23 92.76
C GLN A 390 56.40 -13.88 91.27
N ASN A 391 57.53 -13.50 90.68
CA ASN A 391 57.61 -13.20 89.25
C ASN A 391 57.24 -14.40 88.38
N LEU A 392 57.63 -15.61 88.77
CA LEU A 392 57.23 -16.83 88.06
C LEU A 392 55.72 -17.06 88.17
N LEU A 393 55.13 -16.86 89.35
CA LEU A 393 53.67 -16.93 89.55
C LEU A 393 52.94 -15.88 88.70
N ASP A 394 53.43 -14.65 88.64
CA ASP A 394 52.83 -13.56 87.85
C ASP A 394 52.96 -13.82 86.34
N MET A 395 54.09 -14.40 85.90
CA MET A 395 54.28 -14.83 84.52
C MET A 395 53.36 -16.01 84.17
N GLU A 396 53.27 -17.02 85.04
CA GLU A 396 52.35 -18.15 84.86
C GLU A 396 50.89 -17.66 84.79
N SER A 397 50.46 -16.76 85.68
CA SER A 397 49.10 -16.20 85.64
C SER A 397 48.87 -15.36 84.38
N SER A 398 49.83 -14.53 83.97
CA SER A 398 49.73 -13.73 82.75
C SER A 398 49.67 -14.61 81.50
N THR A 399 50.45 -15.69 81.44
CA THR A 399 50.38 -16.64 80.32
C THR A 399 49.08 -17.43 80.33
N SER A 400 48.55 -17.79 81.50
CA SER A 400 47.23 -18.43 81.62
C SER A 400 46.12 -17.53 81.09
N GLU A 401 46.10 -16.26 81.51
CA GLU A 401 45.11 -15.29 81.03
C GLU A 401 45.20 -15.07 79.52
N LYS A 402 46.41 -15.06 78.94
CA LYS A 402 46.59 -15.00 77.49
C LYS A 402 46.03 -16.23 76.78
N MET A 403 46.30 -17.44 77.28
CA MET A 403 45.75 -18.67 76.72
C MET A 403 44.22 -18.72 76.81
N ASP A 404 43.65 -18.21 77.91
CA ASP A 404 42.19 -18.11 78.07
C ASP A 404 41.59 -17.12 77.06
N ASN A 405 42.23 -15.95 76.88
CA ASN A 405 41.82 -14.96 75.87
C ASN A 405 41.94 -15.50 74.44
N ASP A 406 43.04 -16.19 74.11
CA ASP A 406 43.24 -16.81 72.81
C ASP A 406 42.19 -17.91 72.57
N SER A 407 41.83 -18.69 73.60
CA SER A 407 40.78 -19.71 73.50
C SER A 407 39.41 -19.10 73.22
N ILE A 408 39.10 -17.95 73.82
CA ILE A 408 37.86 -17.20 73.54
C ILE A 408 37.88 -16.68 72.10
N LEU A 409 38.98 -16.07 71.66
CA LEU A 409 39.12 -15.54 70.31
C LEU A 409 38.99 -16.63 69.24
N ILE A 410 39.64 -17.78 69.45
CA ILE A 410 39.54 -18.93 68.54
C ILE A 410 38.08 -19.40 68.46
N GLY A 411 37.38 -19.52 69.59
CA GLY A 411 35.96 -19.91 69.61
C GLY A 411 35.07 -18.93 68.85
N ASP A 412 35.28 -17.62 69.01
CA ASP A 412 34.55 -16.58 68.27
C ASP A 412 34.82 -16.66 66.76
N LEU A 413 36.08 -16.89 66.36
CA LEU A 413 36.46 -17.05 64.95
C LEU A 413 35.86 -18.32 64.34
N GLU A 414 35.87 -19.44 65.07
CA GLU A 414 35.24 -20.70 64.65
C GLU A 414 33.73 -20.52 64.48
N LEU A 415 33.07 -19.83 65.41
CA LEU A 415 31.63 -19.53 65.29
C LEU A 415 31.35 -18.67 64.06
N ARG A 416 32.14 -17.61 63.82
CA ARG A 416 31.99 -16.75 62.63
C ARG A 416 32.20 -17.55 61.35
N LEU A 417 33.24 -18.39 61.28
CA LEU A 417 33.47 -19.30 60.15
C LEU A 417 32.28 -20.21 59.92
N LYS A 418 31.74 -20.81 60.98
CA LYS A 418 30.54 -21.66 60.91
C LYS A 418 29.34 -20.93 60.33
N THR A 419 29.07 -19.71 60.82
CA THR A 419 27.96 -18.90 60.31
C THR A 419 28.16 -18.48 58.86
N ALA A 420 29.40 -18.20 58.45
CA ALA A 420 29.74 -17.88 57.06
C ALA A 420 29.56 -19.10 56.14
N GLU A 421 30.00 -20.30 56.57
CA GLU A 421 29.76 -21.55 55.85
C GLU A 421 28.27 -21.81 55.64
N ASP A 422 27.45 -21.67 56.70
CA ASP A 422 26.02 -21.87 56.63
C ASP A 422 25.34 -20.85 55.68
N LEU A 423 25.78 -19.58 55.71
CA LEU A 423 25.30 -18.54 54.80
C LEU A 423 25.67 -18.86 53.34
N VAL A 424 26.91 -19.27 53.09
CA VAL A 424 27.36 -19.68 51.75
C VAL A 424 26.55 -20.87 51.25
N GLY A 425 26.27 -21.86 52.10
CA GLY A 425 25.40 -22.99 51.76
C GLY A 425 23.97 -22.56 51.40
N GLN A 426 23.40 -21.62 52.15
CA GLN A 426 22.07 -21.05 51.83
C GLN A 426 22.08 -20.30 50.50
N LEU A 427 23.09 -19.47 50.26
CA LEU A 427 23.24 -18.74 49.00
C LEU A 427 23.45 -19.67 47.81
N GLN A 428 24.26 -20.72 47.95
CA GLN A 428 24.43 -21.75 46.92
C GLN A 428 23.12 -22.48 46.61
N GLN A 429 22.35 -22.83 47.64
CA GLN A 429 21.05 -23.47 47.46
C GLN A 429 20.04 -22.53 46.79
N ALA A 430 20.02 -21.25 47.17
CA ALA A 430 19.16 -20.24 46.55
C ALA A 430 19.54 -20.01 45.09
N LEU A 431 20.84 -19.95 44.78
CA LEU A 431 21.35 -19.81 43.42
C LEU A 431 20.95 -21.03 42.56
N ALA A 432 21.12 -22.25 43.07
CA ALA A 432 20.73 -23.46 42.36
C ALA A 432 19.22 -23.48 42.04
N LYS A 433 18.37 -23.11 43.01
CA LYS A 433 16.92 -22.97 42.77
C LYS A 433 16.61 -21.92 41.71
N SER A 434 17.23 -20.74 41.79
CA SER A 434 17.03 -19.68 40.81
C SER A 434 17.48 -20.11 39.40
N GLN A 435 18.56 -20.88 39.29
CA GLN A 435 19.01 -21.44 38.02
C GLN A 435 18.01 -22.46 37.44
N ASP A 436 17.45 -23.34 38.28
CA ASP A 436 16.43 -24.30 37.85
C ASP A 436 15.14 -23.61 37.41
N ASP A 437 14.67 -22.61 38.17
CA ASP A 437 13.50 -21.81 37.84
C ASP A 437 13.69 -21.06 36.51
N LEU A 438 14.87 -20.48 36.29
CA LEU A 438 15.23 -19.80 35.04
C LEU A 438 15.30 -20.79 33.86
N ALA A 439 15.86 -21.98 34.07
CA ALA A 439 15.88 -23.04 33.05
C ALA A 439 14.46 -23.52 32.70
N GLN A 440 13.57 -23.63 33.68
CA GLN A 440 12.17 -23.99 33.47
C GLN A 440 11.41 -22.88 32.74
N ALA A 441 11.61 -21.62 33.13
CA ALA A 441 11.01 -20.45 32.46
C ALA A 441 11.45 -20.38 30.99
N ASN A 442 12.74 -20.60 30.70
CA ASN A 442 13.25 -20.65 29.33
C ASN A 442 12.61 -21.76 28.51
N ARG A 443 12.48 -22.99 29.05
CA ARG A 443 11.80 -24.09 28.34
C ARG A 443 10.33 -23.77 28.03
N ASN A 444 9.64 -23.10 28.96
CA ASN A 444 8.24 -22.69 28.76
C ASN A 444 8.11 -21.56 27.72
N ASN A 445 9.07 -20.62 27.69
CA ASN A 445 9.11 -19.56 26.68
C ASN A 445 9.41 -20.15 25.30
N ASP A 446 10.34 -21.10 25.21
CA ASP A 446 10.64 -21.82 23.96
C ASP A 446 9.43 -22.60 23.45
N SER A 447 8.67 -23.28 24.32
CA SER A 447 7.46 -24.00 23.90
C SER A 447 6.39 -23.03 23.41
N LYS A 448 6.14 -21.92 24.12
CA LYS A 448 5.19 -20.88 23.69
C LYS A 448 5.61 -20.20 22.39
N SER A 449 6.91 -19.94 22.22
CA SER A 449 7.46 -19.37 20.99
C SER A 449 7.27 -20.31 19.80
N ARG A 450 7.49 -21.63 20.00
CA ARG A 450 7.18 -22.65 18.98
C ARG A 450 5.69 -22.68 18.64
N ASP A 451 4.81 -22.75 19.64
CA ASP A 451 3.36 -22.80 19.43
C ASP A 451 2.85 -21.57 18.66
N THR A 452 3.31 -20.37 19.04
CA THR A 452 2.96 -19.12 18.34
C THR A 452 3.54 -19.06 16.93
N ASN A 453 4.76 -19.58 16.71
CA ASN A 453 5.33 -19.67 15.38
C ASN A 453 4.55 -20.66 14.47
N ASP A 454 4.10 -21.79 15.01
CA ASP A 454 3.26 -22.75 14.30
C ASP A 454 1.89 -22.14 13.95
N GLU A 455 1.30 -21.35 14.86
CA GLU A 455 0.07 -20.60 14.60
C GLU A 455 0.28 -19.53 13.51
N ILE A 456 1.39 -18.80 13.54
CA ILE A 456 1.76 -17.83 12.50
C ILE A 456 1.93 -18.53 11.14
N GLN A 457 2.55 -19.71 11.10
CA GLN A 457 2.68 -20.49 9.85
C GLN A 457 1.32 -20.95 9.32
N LEU A 458 0.44 -21.43 10.20
CA LEU A 458 -0.93 -21.82 9.81
C LEU A 458 -1.72 -20.63 9.27
N LEU A 459 -1.61 -19.47 9.92
CA LEU A 459 -2.26 -18.23 9.46
C LEU A 459 -1.70 -17.77 8.11
N LYS A 460 -0.38 -17.86 7.89
CA LYS A 460 0.24 -17.57 6.59
C LYS A 460 -0.27 -18.51 5.49
N GLN A 461 -0.37 -19.82 5.77
CA GLN A 461 -0.92 -20.79 4.82
C GLN A 461 -2.39 -20.50 4.49
N ARG A 462 -3.21 -20.14 5.50
CA ARG A 462 -4.61 -19.74 5.27
C ARG A 462 -4.72 -18.46 4.45
N LEU A 463 -3.86 -17.47 4.74
CA LEU A 463 -3.80 -16.22 3.98
C LEU A 463 -3.48 -16.51 2.51
N GLN A 464 -2.48 -17.37 2.25
CA GLN A 464 -2.10 -17.76 0.90
C GLN A 464 -3.25 -18.50 0.18
N ALA A 465 -3.92 -19.43 0.85
CA ALA A 465 -5.08 -20.11 0.27
C ALA A 465 -6.21 -19.12 -0.06
N CYS A 466 -6.43 -18.12 0.78
CA CYS A 466 -7.40 -17.05 0.52
C CYS A 466 -6.99 -16.16 -0.65
N SER A 467 -5.70 -15.81 -0.80
CA SER A 467 -5.23 -15.02 -1.94
C SER A 467 -5.36 -15.79 -3.25
N GLU A 468 -4.99 -17.07 -3.29
CA GLU A 468 -5.15 -17.94 -4.47
C GLU A 468 -6.62 -18.08 -4.88
N ALA A 469 -7.53 -18.23 -3.90
CA ALA A 469 -8.96 -18.25 -4.16
C ALA A 469 -9.48 -16.92 -4.71
N LEU A 470 -8.96 -15.79 -4.22
CA LEU A 470 -9.34 -14.46 -4.68
C LEU A 470 -8.83 -14.20 -6.11
N GLU A 471 -7.58 -14.56 -6.40
CA GLU A 471 -7.02 -14.51 -7.76
C GLU A 471 -7.84 -15.36 -8.75
N SER A 472 -8.27 -16.57 -8.34
CA SER A 472 -9.17 -17.39 -9.16
C SER A 472 -10.51 -16.69 -9.44
N LYS A 473 -11.06 -15.95 -8.46
CA LYS A 473 -12.30 -15.19 -8.65
C LYS A 473 -12.10 -13.96 -9.52
N ASP A 474 -10.96 -13.29 -9.43
CA ASP A 474 -10.63 -12.18 -10.32
C ASP A 474 -10.50 -12.66 -11.78
N MET A 475 -9.91 -13.84 -12.00
CA MET A 475 -9.89 -14.47 -13.34
C MET A 475 -11.30 -14.80 -13.85
N GLU A 476 -12.18 -15.35 -12.99
CA GLU A 476 -13.59 -15.60 -13.34
C GLU A 476 -14.32 -14.30 -13.71
N LEU A 477 -14.14 -13.23 -12.94
CA LEU A 477 -14.75 -11.93 -13.21
C LEU A 477 -14.24 -11.33 -14.52
N ALA A 478 -12.93 -11.40 -14.79
CA ALA A 478 -12.35 -10.94 -16.05
C ALA A 478 -12.91 -11.73 -17.25
N ASN A 479 -13.05 -13.05 -17.12
CA ASN A 479 -13.65 -13.90 -18.15
C ASN A 479 -15.12 -13.53 -18.39
N LEU A 480 -15.90 -13.31 -17.32
CA LEU A 480 -17.29 -12.89 -17.42
C LEU A 480 -17.43 -11.50 -18.03
N GLN A 481 -16.56 -10.55 -17.68
CA GLN A 481 -16.51 -9.22 -18.29
C GLN A 481 -16.21 -9.32 -19.79
N SER A 482 -15.26 -10.18 -20.19
CA SER A 482 -14.95 -10.42 -21.60
C SER A 482 -16.15 -11.02 -22.34
N ALA A 483 -16.81 -12.02 -21.77
CA ALA A 483 -18.01 -12.62 -22.34
C ALA A 483 -19.18 -11.62 -22.45
N LEU A 484 -19.37 -10.77 -21.45
CA LEU A 484 -20.37 -9.71 -21.47
C LEU A 484 -20.07 -8.68 -22.57
N GLY A 485 -18.81 -8.28 -22.71
CA GLY A 485 -18.37 -7.39 -23.77
C GLY A 485 -18.62 -7.98 -25.17
N GLN A 486 -18.34 -9.27 -25.35
CA GLN A 486 -18.67 -9.99 -26.59
C GLN A 486 -20.17 -10.04 -26.85
N TYR A 487 -20.99 -10.32 -25.82
CA TYR A 487 -22.44 -10.34 -25.93
C TYR A 487 -23.01 -8.99 -26.38
N TYR A 488 -22.53 -7.87 -25.83
CA TYR A 488 -22.95 -6.54 -26.28
C TYR A 488 -22.52 -6.27 -27.73
N ALA A 489 -21.30 -6.64 -28.12
CA ALA A 489 -20.85 -6.49 -29.50
C ALA A 489 -21.69 -7.33 -30.48
N GLU A 490 -22.07 -8.55 -30.08
CA GLU A 490 -22.94 -9.43 -30.88
C GLU A 490 -24.38 -8.90 -30.95
N SER A 491 -24.92 -8.38 -29.85
CA SER A 491 -26.24 -7.73 -29.81
C SER A 491 -26.30 -6.52 -30.75
N ASP A 492 -25.27 -5.66 -30.73
CA ASP A 492 -25.18 -4.50 -31.61
C ASP A 492 -25.07 -4.93 -33.08
N ALA A 493 -24.29 -5.98 -33.37
CA ALA A 493 -24.20 -6.54 -34.72
C ALA A 493 -25.55 -7.12 -35.17
N GLN A 494 -26.28 -7.80 -34.29
CA GLN A 494 -27.61 -8.31 -34.57
C GLN A 494 -28.60 -7.17 -34.88
N GLU A 495 -28.60 -6.09 -34.11
CA GLU A 495 -29.48 -4.94 -34.36
C GLU A 495 -29.22 -4.28 -35.73
N ARG A 496 -27.95 -4.20 -36.14
CA ARG A 496 -27.56 -3.72 -37.48
C ARG A 496 -28.12 -4.64 -38.57
N LEU A 497 -27.93 -5.96 -38.45
CA LEU A 497 -28.46 -6.94 -39.40
C LEU A 497 -29.99 -6.90 -39.47
N GLU A 498 -30.67 -6.77 -38.32
CA GLU A 498 -32.12 -6.63 -38.30
C GLU A 498 -32.60 -5.36 -39.00
N SER A 499 -31.86 -4.25 -38.85
CA SER A 499 -32.16 -2.98 -39.51
C SER A 499 -31.99 -3.07 -41.02
N GLU A 500 -30.90 -3.71 -41.50
CA GLU A 500 -30.72 -4.01 -42.92
C GLU A 500 -31.83 -4.91 -43.46
N LEU A 501 -32.22 -5.93 -42.69
CA LEU A 501 -33.26 -6.86 -43.08
C LEU A 501 -34.64 -6.17 -43.15
N ARG A 502 -34.94 -5.26 -42.22
CA ARG A 502 -36.13 -4.38 -42.30
C ARG A 502 -36.10 -3.52 -43.56
N ALA A 503 -34.96 -2.91 -43.90
CA ALA A 503 -34.81 -2.11 -45.12
C ALA A 503 -35.04 -2.94 -46.39
N VAL A 504 -34.46 -4.14 -46.48
CA VAL A 504 -34.66 -5.06 -47.62
C VAL A 504 -36.12 -5.50 -47.73
N ARG A 505 -36.80 -5.79 -46.61
CA ARG A 505 -38.24 -6.10 -46.61
C ARG A 505 -39.07 -4.93 -47.11
N GLU A 506 -38.74 -3.71 -46.72
CA GLU A 506 -39.44 -2.51 -47.19
C GLU A 506 -39.22 -2.30 -48.70
N MET A 507 -37.98 -2.46 -49.18
CA MET A 507 -37.66 -2.39 -50.61
C MET A 507 -38.42 -3.46 -51.40
N ASN A 508 -38.49 -4.68 -50.90
CA ASN A 508 -39.26 -5.76 -51.54
C ASN A 508 -40.78 -5.44 -51.55
N ALA A 509 -41.31 -4.89 -50.46
CA ALA A 509 -42.71 -4.44 -50.42
C ALA A 509 -42.98 -3.29 -51.41
N ARG A 510 -42.01 -2.39 -51.61
CA ARG A 510 -42.08 -1.32 -52.63
C ARG A 510 -42.08 -1.91 -54.03
N LEU A 511 -41.12 -2.77 -54.36
CA LEU A 511 -41.05 -3.46 -55.66
C LEU A 511 -42.30 -4.29 -55.95
N SER A 512 -42.85 -4.98 -54.95
CA SER A 512 -44.10 -5.75 -55.08
C SER A 512 -45.30 -4.84 -55.39
N ARG A 513 -45.36 -3.64 -54.79
CA ARG A 513 -46.38 -2.64 -55.11
C ARG A 513 -46.21 -2.11 -56.54
N ASP A 514 -45.00 -1.76 -56.94
CA ASP A 514 -44.70 -1.25 -58.28
C ASP A 514 -45.01 -2.29 -59.35
N LEU A 515 -44.69 -3.57 -59.10
CA LEU A 515 -45.02 -4.69 -59.97
C LEU A 515 -46.54 -4.82 -60.13
N LYS A 516 -47.32 -4.75 -59.05
CA LYS A 516 -48.79 -4.80 -59.11
C LYS A 516 -49.40 -3.63 -59.88
N ILE A 517 -48.82 -2.43 -59.76
CA ILE A 517 -49.23 -1.25 -60.54
C ILE A 517 -48.92 -1.48 -62.03
N ALA A 518 -47.74 -2.01 -62.35
CA ALA A 518 -47.34 -2.33 -63.71
C ALA A 518 -48.25 -3.40 -64.33
N GLU A 519 -48.57 -4.47 -63.61
CA GLU A 519 -49.54 -5.49 -64.02
C GLU A 519 -50.92 -4.87 -64.30
N GLY A 520 -51.45 -4.05 -63.39
CA GLY A 520 -52.71 -3.34 -63.60
C GLY A 520 -52.68 -2.42 -64.83
N THR A 521 -51.54 -1.79 -65.11
CA THR A 521 -51.35 -0.96 -66.31
C THR A 521 -51.34 -1.80 -67.58
N ILE A 522 -50.67 -2.96 -67.56
CA ILE A 522 -50.68 -3.93 -68.68
C ILE A 522 -52.10 -4.42 -68.95
N ASP A 523 -52.88 -4.74 -67.92
CA ASP A 523 -54.28 -5.17 -68.07
C ASP A 523 -55.16 -4.09 -68.70
N LEU A 524 -55.00 -2.83 -68.29
CA LEU A 524 -55.71 -1.70 -68.91
C LEU A 524 -55.33 -1.55 -70.39
N LYS A 525 -54.04 -1.64 -70.73
CA LYS A 525 -53.57 -1.60 -72.12
C LYS A 525 -54.04 -2.81 -72.93
N SER A 526 -54.12 -3.99 -72.33
CA SER A 526 -54.68 -5.18 -72.96
C SER A 526 -56.16 -5.00 -73.30
N LYS A 527 -56.96 -4.44 -72.38
CA LYS A 527 -58.37 -4.09 -72.63
C LYS A 527 -58.51 -3.02 -73.70
N GLU A 528 -57.71 -1.96 -73.67
CA GLU A 528 -57.68 -0.94 -74.73
C GLU A 528 -57.38 -1.57 -76.09
N LEU A 529 -56.33 -2.41 -76.19
CA LEU A 529 -56.01 -3.15 -77.40
C LEU A 529 -57.16 -4.04 -77.85
N GLU A 530 -57.83 -4.75 -76.94
CA GLU A 530 -59.01 -5.58 -77.28
C GLU A 530 -60.17 -4.73 -77.85
N THR A 531 -60.41 -3.54 -77.30
CA THR A 531 -61.44 -2.64 -77.86
C THR A 531 -61.05 -2.10 -79.23
N VAL A 532 -59.76 -1.80 -79.45
CA VAL A 532 -59.25 -1.34 -80.73
C VAL A 532 -59.31 -2.45 -81.76
N THR A 533 -58.96 -3.70 -81.41
CA THR A 533 -59.06 -4.85 -82.32
C THR A 533 -60.51 -5.16 -82.67
N LYS A 534 -61.46 -5.05 -81.73
CA LYS A 534 -62.90 -5.17 -82.04
C LYS A 534 -63.38 -4.11 -83.01
N LYS A 535 -62.98 -2.84 -82.81
CA LYS A 535 -63.30 -1.74 -83.73
C LYS A 535 -62.70 -1.99 -85.11
N LEU A 536 -61.44 -2.41 -85.17
CA LEU A 536 -60.77 -2.76 -86.41
C LEU A 536 -61.52 -3.88 -87.14
N GLY A 537 -61.86 -4.97 -86.46
CA GLY A 537 -62.64 -6.06 -87.06
C GLY A 537 -64.03 -5.63 -87.57
N SER A 538 -64.71 -4.71 -86.87
CA SER A 538 -65.99 -4.16 -87.36
C SER A 538 -65.83 -3.28 -88.60
N ALA A 539 -64.74 -2.50 -88.67
CA ALA A 539 -64.40 -1.70 -89.84
C ALA A 539 -64.00 -2.58 -91.02
N ASP A 540 -63.24 -3.65 -90.79
CA ASP A 540 -62.87 -4.63 -91.81
C ASP A 540 -64.10 -5.36 -92.37
N ALA A 541 -65.05 -5.75 -91.52
CA ALA A 541 -66.31 -6.36 -91.97
C ALA A 541 -67.15 -5.41 -92.84
N LEU A 542 -67.25 -4.14 -92.43
CA LEU A 542 -67.95 -3.11 -93.20
C LEU A 542 -67.24 -2.80 -94.53
N ASN A 543 -65.91 -2.77 -94.53
CA ASN A 543 -65.12 -2.63 -95.75
C ASN A 543 -65.34 -3.81 -96.70
N GLU A 544 -65.40 -5.05 -96.20
CA GLU A 544 -65.72 -6.22 -97.02
C GLU A 544 -67.14 -6.15 -97.59
N GLU A 545 -68.13 -5.71 -96.80
CA GLU A 545 -69.50 -5.48 -97.31
C GLU A 545 -69.52 -4.40 -98.40
N GLN A 546 -68.84 -3.28 -98.18
CA GLN A 546 -68.68 -2.22 -99.19
C GLN A 546 -67.97 -2.73 -100.44
N ARG A 547 -66.95 -3.59 -100.31
CA ARG A 547 -66.26 -4.22 -101.44
C ARG A 547 -67.18 -5.14 -102.23
N LEU A 548 -68.02 -5.93 -101.55
CA LEU A 548 -69.01 -6.80 -102.19
C LEU A 548 -70.11 -6.01 -102.92
N THR A 549 -70.63 -4.94 -102.30
CA THR A 549 -71.62 -4.06 -102.94
C THR A 549 -71.03 -3.32 -104.15
N MET A 550 -69.79 -2.83 -104.02
CA MET A 550 -69.04 -2.26 -105.14
C MET A 550 -68.87 -3.28 -106.27
N HIS A 551 -68.50 -4.54 -105.97
CA HIS A 551 -68.38 -5.59 -106.98
C HIS A 551 -69.72 -5.88 -107.68
N LYS A 552 -70.84 -5.90 -106.96
CA LYS A 552 -72.19 -6.03 -107.57
C LYS A 552 -72.50 -4.85 -108.50
N LEU A 553 -72.27 -3.62 -108.04
CA LEU A 553 -72.46 -2.43 -108.85
C LEU A 553 -71.56 -2.44 -110.10
N GLN A 554 -70.31 -2.85 -109.97
CA GLN A 554 -69.40 -3.04 -111.10
C GLN A 554 -69.95 -4.07 -112.09
N GLN A 555 -70.45 -5.21 -111.61
CA GLN A 555 -71.06 -6.23 -112.45
C GLN A 555 -72.31 -5.71 -113.17
N ASP A 556 -73.16 -4.94 -112.50
CA ASP A 556 -74.36 -4.37 -113.10
C ASP A 556 -74.02 -3.26 -114.12
N VAL A 557 -73.01 -2.43 -113.85
CA VAL A 557 -72.47 -1.49 -114.84
C VAL A 557 -71.95 -2.24 -116.07
N LEU A 558 -71.26 -3.38 -115.89
CA LEU A 558 -70.81 -4.21 -117.02
C LEU A 558 -72.00 -4.77 -117.82
N LYS A 559 -73.06 -5.25 -117.16
CA LYS A 559 -74.30 -5.70 -117.84
C LYS A 559 -74.98 -4.56 -118.60
N LEU A 560 -75.10 -3.38 -117.99
CA LEU A 560 -75.68 -2.20 -118.61
C LEU A 560 -74.85 -1.73 -119.81
N ARG A 561 -73.51 -1.76 -119.71
CA ARG A 561 -72.60 -1.50 -120.83
C ARG A 561 -72.79 -2.52 -121.96
N ALA A 562 -72.88 -3.81 -121.64
CA ALA A 562 -73.13 -4.85 -122.64
C ALA A 562 -74.51 -4.69 -123.31
N ALA A 563 -75.56 -4.36 -122.56
CA ALA A 563 -76.89 -4.07 -123.12
C ALA A 563 -76.89 -2.81 -123.99
N LEU A 564 -76.13 -1.77 -123.59
CA LEU A 564 -75.92 -0.58 -124.39
C LEU A 564 -75.15 -0.90 -125.67
N GLU A 565 -74.08 -1.69 -125.60
CA GLU A 565 -73.33 -2.14 -126.78
C GLU A 565 -74.23 -2.96 -127.73
N GLN A 566 -75.08 -3.85 -127.20
CA GLN A 566 -76.05 -4.59 -128.00
C GLN A 566 -77.07 -3.67 -128.68
N SER A 567 -77.59 -2.66 -127.98
CA SER A 567 -78.55 -1.72 -128.56
C SER A 567 -77.89 -0.83 -129.62
N ILE A 568 -76.66 -0.36 -129.39
CA ILE A 568 -75.84 0.34 -130.38
C ILE A 568 -75.59 -0.57 -131.59
N THR A 569 -75.23 -1.83 -131.38
CA THR A 569 -74.98 -2.80 -132.47
C THR A 569 -76.25 -3.05 -133.27
N SER A 570 -77.40 -3.20 -132.61
CA SER A 570 -78.70 -3.36 -133.26
C SER A 570 -79.09 -2.11 -134.07
N LEU A 571 -78.89 -0.91 -133.51
CA LEU A 571 -79.12 0.35 -134.20
C LEU A 571 -78.19 0.51 -135.42
N ASN A 572 -76.92 0.17 -135.28
CA ASN A 572 -75.96 0.17 -136.39
C ASN A 572 -76.36 -0.83 -137.47
N ARG A 573 -76.89 -2.01 -137.10
CA ARG A 573 -77.40 -3.00 -138.05
C ARG A 573 -78.65 -2.49 -138.78
N MET A 574 -79.59 -1.86 -138.06
CA MET A 574 -80.75 -1.21 -138.68
C MET A 574 -80.32 -0.05 -139.60
N SER A 575 -79.29 0.72 -139.21
CA SER A 575 -78.71 1.77 -140.05
C SER A 575 -78.07 1.18 -141.31
N SER A 576 -77.26 0.12 -141.19
CA SER A 576 -76.61 -0.53 -142.34
C SER A 576 -77.61 -1.23 -143.27
N ASP A 577 -78.66 -1.83 -142.72
CA ASP A 577 -79.73 -2.43 -143.52
C ASP A 577 -80.44 -1.33 -144.33
N SER A 578 -80.71 -0.16 -143.73
CA SER A 578 -81.27 0.97 -144.47
C SER A 578 -80.35 1.48 -145.59
N ASP A 579 -79.03 1.43 -145.41
CA ASP A 579 -78.05 1.82 -146.44
C ASP A 579 -77.91 0.77 -147.56
N PHE A 580 -78.20 -0.51 -147.30
CA PHE A 580 -78.07 -1.58 -148.30
C PHE A 580 -79.26 -1.63 -149.27
N TYR A 581 -80.46 -1.25 -148.82
CA TYR A 581 -81.66 -1.19 -149.67
C TYR A 581 -81.77 0.12 -150.47
N VAL A 582 -80.96 1.13 -150.17
CA VAL A 582 -80.86 2.36 -150.98
C VAL A 582 -79.75 2.19 -152.01
N ASP A 583 -80.10 1.62 -153.17
CA ASP A 583 -79.16 1.46 -154.27
C ASP A 583 -78.68 2.84 -154.76
N ARG A 584 -77.42 3.17 -154.42
CA ARG A 584 -76.79 4.46 -154.77
C ARG A 584 -76.84 4.72 -156.27
N ARG A 585 -76.83 3.67 -157.12
CA ARG A 585 -77.00 3.83 -158.57
C ARG A 585 -78.39 4.32 -158.93
N ILE A 586 -79.45 3.84 -158.28
CA ILE A 586 -80.83 4.28 -158.53
C ILE A 586 -81.00 5.74 -158.08
N VAL A 587 -80.46 6.11 -156.91
CA VAL A 587 -80.48 7.49 -156.42
C VAL A 587 -79.70 8.44 -157.34
N ILE A 588 -78.49 8.05 -157.77
CA ILE A 588 -77.67 8.83 -158.72
C ILE A 588 -78.39 8.95 -160.07
N LYS A 589 -79.01 7.87 -160.57
CA LYS A 589 -79.72 7.87 -161.86
C LYS A 589 -81.02 8.70 -161.81
N LEU A 590 -81.71 8.73 -160.66
CA LEU A 590 -82.83 9.64 -160.39
C LEU A 590 -82.40 11.11 -160.32
N LEU A 591 -81.27 11.41 -159.66
CA LEU A 591 -80.69 12.76 -159.67
C LEU A 591 -80.24 13.19 -161.07
N VAL A 592 -79.59 12.30 -161.82
CA VAL A 592 -79.15 12.56 -163.21
C VAL A 592 -80.36 12.74 -164.13
N THR A 593 -81.42 11.93 -164.00
CA THR A 593 -82.66 12.13 -164.78
C THR A 593 -83.45 13.36 -164.36
N TYR A 594 -83.42 13.75 -163.09
CA TYR A 594 -83.98 15.01 -162.61
C TYR A 594 -83.32 16.22 -163.29
N PHE A 595 -81.98 16.21 -163.42
CA PHE A 595 -81.25 17.26 -164.13
C PHE A 595 -81.36 17.17 -165.68
N GLN A 596 -81.47 15.98 -166.25
CA GLN A 596 -81.54 15.79 -167.72
C GLN A 596 -82.95 16.01 -168.32
N ARG A 597 -84.04 15.92 -167.55
CA ARG A 597 -85.42 16.07 -168.03
C ARG A 597 -86.12 17.34 -167.51
N HIS A 598 -85.44 18.49 -167.55
CA HIS A 598 -86.00 19.83 -167.31
C HIS A 598 -87.11 19.87 -166.23
N HIS A 599 -86.80 19.38 -165.03
CA HIS A 599 -87.68 19.48 -163.85
C HIS A 599 -89.11 18.91 -164.02
N SER A 600 -89.24 17.71 -164.60
CA SER A 600 -90.52 16.99 -164.56
C SER A 600 -91.00 16.75 -163.12
N ARG A 601 -92.23 17.19 -162.83
CA ARG A 601 -92.89 17.13 -161.51
C ARG A 601 -92.96 15.73 -160.91
N GLU A 602 -93.02 14.71 -161.76
CA GLU A 602 -93.12 13.30 -161.35
C GLU A 602 -91.82 12.78 -160.73
N VAL A 603 -90.65 13.20 -161.23
CA VAL A 603 -89.34 12.80 -160.70
C VAL A 603 -89.03 13.50 -159.38
N SER A 604 -89.49 14.76 -159.22
CA SER A 604 -89.40 15.50 -157.95
C SER A 604 -90.25 14.86 -156.84
N SER A 605 -91.42 14.32 -157.19
CA SER A 605 -92.30 13.61 -156.24
C SER A 605 -91.71 12.25 -155.82
N LEU A 606 -90.95 11.59 -156.70
CA LEU A 606 -90.23 10.36 -156.38
C LEU A 606 -89.00 10.62 -155.47
N LEU A 607 -88.25 11.71 -155.70
CA LEU A 607 -87.12 12.11 -154.85
C LEU A 607 -87.55 12.51 -153.44
N LEU A 608 -88.73 13.13 -153.27
CA LEU A 608 -89.32 13.44 -151.96
C LEU A 608 -89.83 12.19 -151.20
N LYS A 609 -90.14 11.11 -151.91
CA LYS A 609 -90.52 9.82 -151.31
C LYS A 609 -89.32 8.94 -150.95
N ILE A 610 -88.17 9.16 -151.58
CA ILE A 610 -86.96 8.34 -151.41
C ILE A 610 -85.98 8.93 -150.38
N ASN A 611 -86.23 10.12 -149.80
CA ASN A 611 -85.40 10.54 -148.68
C ASN A 611 -86.06 11.45 -147.61
N ILE A 612 -85.76 11.08 -146.35
CA ILE A 612 -85.73 11.87 -145.11
C ILE A 612 -87.03 11.95 -144.27
N THR A 613 -87.19 10.97 -143.39
CA THR A 613 -87.65 11.24 -142.00
C THR A 613 -86.81 10.50 -140.93
N ALA A 614 -85.82 9.67 -141.30
CA ALA A 614 -85.04 8.91 -140.31
C ALA A 614 -83.64 9.49 -139.99
N PHE A 615 -83.06 10.37 -140.82
CA PHE A 615 -81.66 10.81 -140.65
C PHE A 615 -81.45 12.13 -139.89
N PHE A 616 -82.51 12.81 -139.42
CA PHE A 616 -82.40 14.13 -138.77
C PHE A 616 -82.72 14.20 -137.26
N SER A 617 -82.99 13.09 -136.57
CA SER A 617 -83.13 13.10 -135.09
C SER A 617 -81.87 12.70 -134.32
N LEU A 618 -80.82 12.20 -134.98
CA LEU A 618 -79.63 11.70 -134.26
C LEU A 618 -78.49 12.72 -134.11
N HIS A 619 -78.64 13.96 -134.59
CA HIS A 619 -77.53 14.93 -134.57
C HIS A 619 -77.76 16.21 -133.75
N VAL A 620 -78.78 16.27 -132.89
CA VAL A 620 -79.11 17.45 -132.06
C VAL A 620 -78.93 17.26 -130.53
N CYS A 621 -78.73 16.04 -130.00
CA CYS A 621 -78.52 15.86 -128.54
C CYS A 621 -77.05 15.79 -128.08
N CYS A 622 -76.08 16.00 -128.97
CA CYS A 622 -74.65 16.03 -128.62
C CYS A 622 -74.00 17.36 -129.05
N ALA A 623 -74.47 18.50 -128.51
CA ALA A 623 -73.69 19.74 -128.32
C ALA A 623 -74.59 20.93 -127.93
N LYS A 624 -74.88 21.08 -126.63
CA LYS A 624 -75.40 22.26 -125.86
C LYS A 624 -76.19 21.66 -124.69
N ASP A 625 -75.72 21.68 -123.44
CA ASP A 625 -75.43 22.88 -122.66
C ASP A 625 -74.24 22.67 -121.71
N ARG A 626 -73.14 23.32 -122.06
CA ARG A 626 -72.19 23.85 -121.10
C ARG A 626 -72.66 25.28 -120.79
N ILE A 627 -72.84 25.55 -119.50
CA ILE A 627 -72.75 26.87 -118.85
C ILE A 627 -74.03 27.72 -118.89
N ILE A 628 -74.63 27.86 -117.69
CA ILE A 628 -75.36 29.00 -117.06
C ILE A 628 -76.21 28.33 -115.95
N SER A 629 -76.22 28.67 -114.66
CA SER A 629 -75.51 29.64 -113.84
C SER A 629 -75.83 29.28 -112.38
N ARG A 630 -74.80 29.34 -111.52
CA ARG A 630 -74.82 29.94 -110.17
C ARG A 630 -76.17 30.01 -109.43
N ASN A 631 -76.33 29.23 -108.35
CA ASN A 631 -76.11 29.72 -106.98
C ASN A 631 -76.47 28.68 -105.90
N ILE A 632 -75.49 28.38 -105.03
CA ILE A 632 -75.59 28.26 -103.56
C ILE A 632 -76.32 26.99 -103.04
N LEU A 633 -75.73 26.04 -102.28
CA LEU A 633 -74.97 26.18 -101.02
C LEU A 633 -74.22 24.85 -100.64
N PHE A 634 -72.93 24.96 -100.24
CA PHE A 634 -72.13 24.27 -99.18
C PHE A 634 -72.52 22.85 -98.66
N VAL A 635 -71.65 21.87 -98.29
CA VAL A 635 -70.40 21.84 -97.48
C VAL A 635 -69.62 20.53 -97.77
N VAL A 636 -68.40 20.56 -98.35
CA VAL A 636 -67.06 20.28 -97.76
C VAL A 636 -66.82 18.90 -97.10
N THR A 637 -66.05 18.05 -97.78
CA THR A 637 -65.06 17.12 -97.19
C THR A 637 -63.75 17.85 -96.89
N PRO A 638 -62.89 17.36 -95.98
CA PRO A 638 -61.46 17.46 -96.27
C PRO A 638 -60.69 16.16 -96.07
N SER A 639 -59.84 15.90 -97.05
CA SER A 639 -58.79 14.89 -97.07
C SER A 639 -57.61 15.27 -96.17
N SER A 640 -56.92 14.22 -95.73
CA SER A 640 -55.49 14.05 -95.46
C SER A 640 -54.53 15.26 -95.53
N ALA A 641 -53.63 15.25 -94.53
CA ALA A 641 -52.25 15.76 -94.48
C ALA A 641 -52.01 17.13 -93.81
N LEU A 642 -51.44 17.09 -92.60
CA LEU A 642 -50.42 18.04 -92.16
C LEU A 642 -49.40 17.34 -91.25
N VAL A 643 -48.16 17.31 -91.74
CA VAL A 643 -46.93 16.98 -91.03
C VAL A 643 -46.29 18.32 -90.63
N PHE A 644 -45.68 18.34 -89.43
CA PHE A 644 -44.59 19.20 -88.93
C PHE A 644 -44.87 20.41 -87.99
N CYS A 645 -44.35 20.23 -86.76
CA CYS A 645 -43.63 21.15 -85.85
C CYS A 645 -44.32 22.28 -85.05
N GLN A 646 -44.52 22.05 -83.74
CA GLN A 646 -43.81 22.68 -82.58
C GLN A 646 -44.58 22.34 -81.27
N ARG A 647 -44.04 21.49 -80.37
CA ARG A 647 -43.16 21.77 -79.22
C ARG A 647 -43.88 22.34 -77.97
N LEU A 648 -43.95 21.52 -76.90
CA LEU A 648 -43.72 21.81 -75.46
C LEU A 648 -44.79 21.28 -74.47
N LYS A 649 -44.27 20.45 -73.55
CA LYS A 649 -44.56 20.33 -72.10
C LYS A 649 -45.94 19.84 -71.63
N GLY A 650 -45.87 18.75 -70.83
CA GLY A 650 -46.94 18.14 -70.05
C GLY A 650 -46.55 16.72 -69.73
#